data_AF-A0AAU5JPF6-F1
#
_entry.id   AF-A0AAU5JPF6-F1
#
_cell.length_a   1.000
_cell.length_b   1.000
_cell.length_c   1.000
_cell.angle_alpha   90.00
_cell.angle_beta   90.00
_cell.angle_gamma   90.00
#
_symmetry.space_group_name_H-M   'P 1'
#
loop_
_entity.id
_entity.type
_entity.pdbx_description
1 polymer ?
#
loop_
_entity_poly.entity_id
_entity_poly.type
_entity_poly.pdbx_seq_one_letter_code
_entity_poly.pdbx_strand_id
1 'polypeptide(L)'
;MWAAQTQRRFRGKNKAPKWKKPDDGQVSVMVLPLAVTGPAELARLDELFSSMWSIKRAVQRDARARVDAYWAAFHERDEHGAKAVRQRLGLSREALERCAYKHLEASGHLKHHVPKALAMHMADEVWNGVQRHLFPDNTGRRYGPPRTGRWHGFTRIPGRARSHTIERKWETFRLVGSLHGHTIAYTANGRHTLMQPSRMPVPATSSGVVPTGKTTASGKPGTRKATWWDHAGPLAVVFAGGPDGSRGDLVLPVRIPQQPGQWARVEHFLSNPGRWHKVDLVRRRKASAPGGWVHEAHLMILGPGYAAPAVQRMREQAAALDRIGGVDGNVSNVSVVSLPASLDPAQGAPASTEITLSPQERALLEQEAKKRRGRARALERSRRATNTAQYGLSKKQTRRAEQRAARGLTPKAVTVPGGTRAARVDGVPKQAFRRDRLSVNYREQRARQAETAASTAEHRRFRARQVARQIIAAHGPVLVVEDCDIRTWYRLWGKRLSQTTPGRLIAALERECQAAGGRLVRASTWSTALSQHCLCGERVNKSLRDREHKCIACGLVGKRDLVSAALAAFVNFTDADNPTTARLDTTASSHAQIIFAEGLEEALRESTTPCQTAPRGAGRVAVPRQRRGTSAPRTAGQRSRATPDETRQCVTTPESPDTAPAATRNSPSGELRIKS
;
A
#
# COMPACT_ATOMS: atom_id res chain seq x y z
N MET A 1 44.65 -4.63 -35.50
CA MET A 1 44.83 -3.96 -34.19
C MET A 1 43.55 -4.09 -33.37
N TRP A 2 43.46 -5.08 -32.47
CA TRP A 2 42.36 -5.16 -31.50
C TRP A 2 42.60 -4.14 -30.40
N ALA A 3 41.80 -3.07 -30.39
CA ALA A 3 41.82 -2.10 -29.30
C ALA A 3 41.55 -2.82 -27.97
N ALA A 4 42.53 -2.80 -27.07
CA ALA A 4 42.43 -3.34 -25.73
C ALA A 4 41.19 -2.76 -25.04
N GLN A 5 40.17 -3.59 -24.79
CA GLN A 5 39.00 -3.20 -24.02
C GLN A 5 39.47 -2.78 -22.63
N THR A 6 39.40 -1.49 -22.33
CA THR A 6 39.72 -0.92 -21.03
C THR A 6 38.96 -1.69 -19.95
N GLN A 7 39.67 -2.27 -18.98
CA GLN A 7 39.08 -3.07 -17.92
C GLN A 7 38.01 -2.25 -17.17
N ARG A 8 36.74 -2.57 -17.39
CA ARG A 8 35.62 -1.70 -16.99
C ARG A 8 35.43 -1.73 -15.47
N ARG A 9 35.31 -0.57 -14.85
CA ARG A 9 35.06 -0.42 -13.40
C ARG A 9 33.70 -1.02 -13.00
N PHE A 10 33.73 -2.10 -12.24
CA PHE A 10 32.59 -2.64 -11.48
C PHE A 10 32.66 -2.14 -10.03
N ARG A 11 31.59 -2.33 -9.24
CA ARG A 11 31.55 -1.91 -7.84
C ARG A 11 32.61 -2.69 -7.05
N GLY A 12 33.79 -2.10 -6.86
CA GLY A 12 34.86 -2.68 -6.05
C GLY A 12 34.51 -2.68 -4.56
N LYS A 13 35.30 -3.39 -3.75
CA LYS A 13 35.22 -3.28 -2.28
C LYS A 13 35.49 -1.82 -1.91
N ASN A 14 34.51 -1.17 -1.28
CA ASN A 14 34.70 0.19 -0.79
C ASN A 14 35.67 0.12 0.38
N LYS A 15 36.85 0.73 0.23
CA LYS A 15 37.92 0.74 1.25
C LYS A 15 37.66 1.79 2.34
N ALA A 16 36.75 2.73 2.11
CA ALA A 16 36.34 3.73 3.09
C ALA A 16 35.41 3.11 4.16
N PRO A 17 35.41 3.64 5.40
CA PRO A 17 34.46 3.22 6.43
C PRO A 17 33.03 3.32 5.92
N LYS A 18 32.22 2.31 6.24
CA LYS A 18 30.81 2.27 5.82
C LYS A 18 30.08 3.43 6.48
N TRP A 19 29.57 4.37 5.66
CA TRP A 19 28.65 5.39 6.14
C TRP A 19 27.49 4.74 6.89
N LYS A 20 27.29 5.14 8.15
CA LYS A 20 26.18 4.70 8.99
C LYS A 20 25.04 5.70 8.84
N LYS A 21 23.81 5.19 8.82
CA LYS A 21 22.63 6.05 8.80
C LYS A 21 22.54 6.79 10.15
N PRO A 22 22.09 8.07 10.16
CA PRO A 22 21.76 8.77 11.40
C PRO A 22 20.51 8.16 12.07
N ASP A 23 20.19 8.60 13.29
CA ASP A 23 18.97 8.28 14.03
C ASP A 23 18.69 6.76 14.14
N ASP A 24 19.70 5.98 14.57
CA ASP A 24 19.68 4.51 14.66
C ASP A 24 19.31 3.78 13.35
N GLY A 25 19.41 4.49 12.23
CA GLY A 25 19.03 3.99 10.91
C GLY A 25 17.54 3.96 10.63
N GLN A 26 16.73 4.70 11.40
CA GLN A 26 15.33 4.92 11.09
C GLN A 26 15.15 5.53 9.70
N VAL A 27 14.21 4.97 8.95
CA VAL A 27 13.83 5.47 7.63
C VAL A 27 12.33 5.51 7.50
N SER A 28 11.85 6.57 6.88
CA SER A 28 10.45 6.79 6.57
C SER A 28 10.26 7.00 5.07
N VAL A 29 9.03 6.83 4.58
CA VAL A 29 8.69 7.02 3.18
C VAL A 29 7.52 7.97 3.05
N MET A 30 7.72 9.06 2.30
CA MET A 30 6.66 9.93 1.82
C MET A 30 6.29 9.56 0.39
N VAL A 31 5.00 9.36 0.13
CA VAL A 31 4.48 9.13 -1.22
C VAL A 31 4.13 10.49 -1.82
N LEU A 32 4.82 10.86 -2.89
CA LEU A 32 4.64 12.09 -3.64
C LEU A 32 3.95 11.79 -4.98
N PRO A 33 2.67 12.18 -5.17
CA PRO A 33 2.03 12.06 -6.47
C PRO A 33 2.77 12.86 -7.55
N LEU A 34 2.94 12.25 -8.73
CA LEU A 34 3.55 12.92 -9.89
C LEU A 34 2.45 13.35 -10.85
N ALA A 35 2.41 14.64 -11.17
CA ALA A 35 1.38 15.26 -12.00
C ALA A 35 1.71 15.16 -13.50
N VAL A 36 1.91 13.94 -13.98
CA VAL A 36 2.27 13.68 -15.38
C VAL A 36 0.99 13.59 -16.21
N THR A 37 0.77 14.60 -17.05
CA THR A 37 -0.45 14.69 -17.88
C THR A 37 -0.19 14.89 -19.36
N GLY A 38 1.03 15.31 -19.73
CA GLY A 38 1.43 15.47 -21.12
C GLY A 38 1.63 14.11 -21.82
N PRO A 39 1.16 13.95 -23.07
CA PRO A 39 1.30 12.69 -23.81
C PRO A 39 2.77 12.26 -24.01
N ALA A 40 3.67 13.22 -24.23
CA ALA A 40 5.09 12.94 -24.50
C ALA A 40 5.79 12.37 -23.26
N GLU A 41 5.57 12.95 -22.08
CA GLU A 41 6.15 12.49 -20.81
C GLU A 41 5.56 11.14 -20.40
N LEU A 42 4.26 10.93 -20.65
CA LEU A 42 3.61 9.64 -20.41
C LEU A 42 4.20 8.53 -21.30
N ALA A 43 4.46 8.81 -22.58
CA ALA A 43 5.11 7.88 -23.48
C ALA A 43 6.54 7.53 -22.99
N ARG A 44 7.33 8.56 -22.63
CA ARG A 44 8.68 8.35 -22.06
C ARG A 44 8.67 7.52 -20.77
N LEU A 45 7.68 7.71 -19.91
CA LEU A 45 7.50 6.90 -18.71
C LEU A 45 7.14 5.45 -19.03
N ASP A 46 6.22 5.23 -19.98
CA ASP A 46 5.86 3.86 -20.36
C ASP A 46 7.04 3.12 -21.00
N GLU A 47 7.81 3.79 -21.86
CA GLU A 47 9.08 3.30 -22.42
C GLU A 47 10.09 2.93 -21.32
N LEU A 48 10.28 3.80 -20.32
CA LEU A 48 11.15 3.54 -19.18
C LEU A 48 10.69 2.30 -18.39
N PHE A 49 9.40 2.21 -18.04
CA PHE A 49 8.86 1.05 -17.33
C PHE A 49 8.97 -0.23 -18.16
N SER A 50 8.68 -0.16 -19.47
CA SER A 50 8.73 -1.30 -20.39
C SER A 50 10.15 -1.82 -20.51
N SER A 51 11.11 -0.92 -20.71
CA SER A 51 12.54 -1.24 -20.78
C SER A 51 13.04 -1.87 -19.49
N MET A 52 12.70 -1.28 -18.34
CA MET A 52 13.06 -1.84 -17.03
C MET A 52 12.43 -3.21 -16.77
N TRP A 53 11.20 -3.44 -17.23
CA TRP A 53 10.55 -4.74 -17.13
C TRP A 53 11.24 -5.80 -17.98
N SER A 54 11.64 -5.46 -19.21
CA SER A 54 12.41 -6.36 -20.08
C SER A 54 13.71 -6.81 -19.40
N ILE A 55 14.47 -5.87 -18.83
CA ILE A 55 15.70 -6.18 -18.06
C ILE A 55 15.38 -7.05 -16.85
N LYS A 56 14.40 -6.66 -16.01
CA LYS A 56 14.01 -7.44 -14.83
C LYS A 56 13.65 -8.87 -15.21
N ARG A 57 12.85 -9.04 -16.25
CA ARG A 57 12.37 -10.35 -16.70
C ARG A 57 13.52 -11.22 -17.20
N ALA A 58 14.48 -10.66 -17.93
CA ALA A 58 15.67 -11.37 -18.38
C ALA A 58 16.50 -11.85 -17.18
N VAL A 59 16.83 -10.94 -16.26
CA VAL A 59 17.60 -11.27 -15.03
C VAL A 59 16.85 -12.28 -14.15
N GLN A 60 15.52 -12.21 -14.04
CA GLN A 60 14.72 -13.19 -13.32
C GLN A 60 14.80 -14.59 -13.93
N ARG A 61 14.93 -14.71 -15.26
CA ARG A 61 15.10 -16.00 -15.93
C ARG A 61 16.49 -16.57 -15.68
N ASP A 62 17.53 -15.75 -15.80
CA ASP A 62 18.90 -16.17 -15.48
C ASP A 62 19.02 -16.62 -14.03
N ALA A 63 18.48 -15.82 -13.11
CA ALA A 63 18.46 -16.15 -11.69
C ALA A 63 17.70 -17.46 -11.43
N ARG A 64 16.57 -17.69 -12.11
CA ARG A 64 15.80 -18.92 -11.97
C ARG A 64 16.57 -20.13 -12.47
N ALA A 65 17.15 -20.05 -13.67
CA ALA A 65 17.94 -21.13 -14.25
C ALA A 65 19.13 -21.51 -13.35
N ARG A 66 19.84 -20.51 -12.79
CA ARG A 66 20.95 -20.74 -11.85
C ARG A 66 20.50 -21.37 -10.54
N VAL A 67 19.35 -20.97 -10.01
CA VAL A 67 18.80 -21.57 -8.79
C VAL A 67 18.34 -23.01 -9.03
N ASP A 68 17.67 -23.28 -10.14
CA ASP A 68 17.26 -24.65 -10.49
C ASP A 68 18.51 -25.55 -10.67
N ALA A 69 19.55 -25.06 -11.37
CA ALA A 69 20.83 -25.76 -11.51
C ALA A 69 21.53 -25.97 -10.15
N TYR A 70 21.48 -24.98 -9.25
CA TYR A 70 22.05 -25.11 -7.91
C TYR A 70 21.41 -26.24 -7.12
N TRP A 71 20.08 -26.38 -7.20
CA TRP A 71 19.37 -27.45 -6.50
C TRP A 71 19.54 -28.82 -7.16
N ALA A 72 19.64 -28.87 -8.51
CA ALA A 72 19.94 -30.10 -9.24
C ALA A 72 21.34 -30.65 -8.94
N ALA A 73 22.33 -29.80 -8.68
CA ALA A 73 23.71 -30.18 -8.38
C ALA A 73 23.89 -30.66 -6.92
N PHE A 74 23.08 -31.59 -6.44
CA PHE A 74 23.14 -32.01 -5.03
C PHE A 74 24.42 -32.76 -4.68
N HIS A 75 24.85 -33.71 -5.52
CA HIS A 75 26.13 -34.41 -5.36
C HIS A 75 27.31 -33.43 -5.23
N GLU A 76 27.43 -32.45 -6.13
CA GLU A 76 28.50 -31.44 -6.05
C GLU A 76 28.42 -30.57 -4.78
N ARG A 77 27.22 -30.32 -4.24
CA ARG A 77 27.09 -29.56 -2.99
C ARG A 77 27.57 -30.36 -1.79
N ASP A 78 27.40 -31.68 -1.83
CA ASP A 78 27.83 -32.59 -0.77
C ASP A 78 29.35 -32.82 -0.86
N GLU A 79 29.90 -32.95 -2.07
CA GLU A 79 31.34 -33.18 -2.32
C GLU A 79 32.20 -31.91 -2.19
N HIS A 80 31.81 -30.80 -2.82
CA HIS A 80 32.63 -29.58 -2.93
C HIS A 80 32.10 -28.42 -2.06
N GLY A 81 30.99 -28.63 -1.38
CA GLY A 81 30.35 -27.64 -0.54
C GLY A 81 29.47 -26.64 -1.29
N ALA A 82 28.37 -26.26 -0.65
CA ALA A 82 27.36 -25.36 -1.20
C ALA A 82 27.91 -23.98 -1.68
N LYS A 83 29.01 -23.49 -1.08
CA LYS A 83 29.62 -22.21 -1.47
C LYS A 83 30.32 -22.30 -2.84
N ALA A 84 31.05 -23.38 -3.10
CA ALA A 84 31.77 -23.59 -4.35
C ALA A 84 30.78 -23.69 -5.53
N VAL A 85 29.72 -24.47 -5.36
CA VAL A 85 28.64 -24.61 -6.37
C VAL A 85 27.98 -23.27 -6.66
N ARG A 86 27.70 -22.43 -5.65
CA ARG A 86 27.17 -21.07 -5.88
C ARG A 86 28.13 -20.19 -6.67
N GLN A 87 29.43 -20.26 -6.41
CA GLN A 87 30.44 -19.48 -7.14
C GLN A 87 30.52 -19.92 -8.60
N ARG A 88 30.58 -21.23 -8.86
CA ARG A 88 30.57 -21.84 -10.21
C ARG A 88 29.36 -21.40 -11.02
N LEU A 89 28.17 -21.42 -10.42
CA LEU A 89 26.91 -21.03 -11.07
C LEU A 89 26.70 -19.51 -11.14
N GLY A 90 27.60 -18.70 -10.57
CA GLY A 90 27.42 -17.25 -10.49
C GLY A 90 26.16 -16.84 -9.71
N LEU A 91 25.84 -17.56 -8.63
CA LEU A 91 24.77 -17.17 -7.69
C LEU A 91 25.33 -16.17 -6.66
N SER A 92 25.56 -14.95 -7.15
CA SER A 92 25.89 -13.80 -6.32
C SER A 92 25.20 -12.54 -6.82
N ARG A 93 25.11 -11.53 -5.96
CA ARG A 93 24.61 -10.20 -6.33
C ARG A 93 25.40 -9.66 -7.53
N GLU A 94 26.72 -9.67 -7.44
CA GLU A 94 27.61 -9.12 -8.47
C GLU A 94 27.45 -9.84 -9.81
N ALA A 95 27.24 -11.15 -9.80
CA ALA A 95 27.04 -11.92 -11.02
C ALA A 95 25.69 -11.58 -11.69
N LEU A 96 24.61 -11.40 -10.92
CA LEU A 96 23.33 -10.95 -11.49
C LEU A 96 23.39 -9.50 -11.99
N GLU A 97 24.11 -8.61 -11.30
CA GLU A 97 24.37 -7.25 -11.80
C GLU A 97 25.09 -7.25 -13.15
N ARG A 98 26.09 -8.13 -13.33
CA ARG A 98 26.77 -8.33 -14.62
C ARG A 98 25.82 -8.86 -15.70
N CYS A 99 24.89 -9.75 -15.35
CA CYS A 99 23.88 -10.25 -16.30
C CYS A 99 22.94 -9.14 -16.76
N ALA A 100 22.44 -8.32 -15.82
CA ALA A 100 21.62 -7.17 -16.15
C ALA A 100 22.33 -6.20 -17.09
N TYR A 101 23.62 -5.98 -16.85
CA TYR A 101 24.45 -5.17 -17.73
C TYR A 101 24.60 -5.79 -19.12
N LYS A 102 24.91 -7.09 -19.21
CA LYS A 102 24.99 -7.81 -20.50
C LYS A 102 23.68 -7.71 -21.29
N HIS A 103 22.52 -7.86 -20.63
CA HIS A 103 21.21 -7.70 -21.28
C HIS A 103 20.98 -6.27 -21.79
N LEU A 104 21.37 -5.26 -21.02
CA LEU A 104 21.26 -3.87 -21.44
C LEU A 104 22.17 -3.58 -22.65
N GLU A 105 23.41 -4.05 -22.63
CA GLU A 105 24.38 -3.88 -23.72
C GLU A 105 23.93 -4.58 -25.00
N ALA A 106 23.51 -5.84 -24.90
CA ALA A 106 23.06 -6.63 -26.04
C ALA A 106 21.79 -6.09 -26.69
N SER A 107 20.94 -5.39 -25.93
CA SER A 107 19.69 -4.85 -26.45
C SER A 107 19.89 -3.54 -27.21
N GLY A 108 20.92 -2.72 -26.91
CA GLY A 108 21.17 -1.43 -27.58
C GLY A 108 20.07 -0.40 -27.34
N HIS A 109 18.90 -0.56 -27.98
CA HIS A 109 17.72 0.30 -27.89
C HIS A 109 17.26 0.61 -26.46
N LEU A 110 17.45 -0.32 -25.50
CA LEU A 110 17.09 -0.08 -24.11
C LEU A 110 17.91 1.04 -23.45
N LYS A 111 19.11 1.33 -23.97
CA LYS A 111 20.00 2.39 -23.46
C LYS A 111 19.51 3.79 -23.76
N HIS A 112 18.52 3.98 -24.65
CA HIS A 112 17.85 5.27 -24.80
C HIS A 112 17.02 5.64 -23.56
N HIS A 113 16.56 4.63 -22.81
CA HIS A 113 15.63 4.82 -21.69
C HIS A 113 16.24 4.47 -20.33
N VAL A 114 17.17 3.51 -20.28
CA VAL A 114 17.67 2.91 -19.04
C VAL A 114 19.18 3.09 -18.90
N PRO A 115 19.66 3.76 -17.84
CA PRO A 115 21.07 3.77 -17.53
C PRO A 115 21.52 2.47 -16.84
N LYS A 116 22.82 2.17 -16.96
CA LYS A 116 23.48 1.04 -16.28
C LYS A 116 23.14 0.95 -14.79
N ALA A 117 23.04 2.09 -14.12
CA ALA A 117 22.68 2.16 -12.70
C ALA A 117 21.33 1.51 -12.38
N LEU A 118 20.28 1.78 -13.17
CA LEU A 118 18.96 1.19 -12.95
C LEU A 118 18.96 -0.31 -13.23
N ALA A 119 19.67 -0.75 -14.27
CA ALA A 119 19.81 -2.17 -14.56
C ALA A 119 20.45 -2.94 -13.39
N MET A 120 21.49 -2.38 -12.77
CA MET A 120 22.12 -2.96 -11.57
C MET A 120 21.18 -2.95 -10.36
N HIS A 121 20.46 -1.85 -10.11
CA HIS A 121 19.49 -1.79 -9.00
C HIS A 121 18.35 -2.78 -9.17
N MET A 122 17.94 -3.04 -10.41
CA MET A 122 16.96 -4.08 -10.71
C MET A 122 17.50 -5.49 -10.44
N ALA A 123 18.77 -5.73 -10.79
CA ALA A 123 19.42 -7.00 -10.50
C ALA A 123 19.55 -7.27 -9.00
N ASP A 124 19.87 -6.24 -8.21
CA ASP A 124 19.90 -6.31 -6.75
C ASP A 124 18.51 -6.65 -6.17
N GLU A 125 17.42 -6.08 -6.72
CA GLU A 125 16.06 -6.46 -6.34
C GLU A 125 15.76 -7.94 -6.63
N VAL A 126 16.23 -8.47 -7.76
CA VAL A 126 16.11 -9.90 -8.09
C VAL A 126 16.94 -10.76 -7.13
N TRP A 127 18.18 -10.34 -6.84
CA TRP A 127 19.07 -11.01 -5.90
C TRP A 127 18.45 -11.12 -4.51
N ASN A 128 17.81 -10.08 -3.99
CA ASN A 128 17.11 -10.14 -2.70
C ASN A 128 16.02 -11.23 -2.64
N GLY A 129 15.41 -11.57 -3.79
CA GLY A 129 14.51 -12.71 -3.90
C GLY A 129 15.25 -14.06 -3.86
N VAL A 130 16.36 -14.16 -4.59
CA VAL A 130 17.23 -15.35 -4.63
C VAL A 130 17.84 -15.63 -3.27
N GLN A 131 18.39 -14.62 -2.60
CA GLN A 131 19.02 -14.74 -1.29
C GLN A 131 18.07 -15.34 -0.25
N ARG A 132 16.82 -14.85 -0.18
CA ARG A 132 15.79 -15.38 0.74
C ARG A 132 15.38 -16.83 0.45
N HIS A 133 15.62 -17.31 -0.77
CA HIS A 133 15.38 -18.69 -1.13
C HIS A 133 16.59 -19.58 -0.80
N LEU A 134 17.80 -19.08 -1.07
CA LEU A 134 19.06 -19.77 -0.83
C LEU A 134 19.49 -19.82 0.63
N PHE A 135 19.00 -18.94 1.48
CA PHE A 135 19.35 -18.88 2.90
C PHE A 135 18.07 -18.85 3.75
N PRO A 136 18.00 -19.67 4.81
CA PRO A 136 16.89 -19.62 5.74
C PRO A 136 16.91 -18.29 6.51
N ASP A 137 15.74 -17.84 6.95
CA ASP A 137 15.62 -16.79 7.95
C ASP A 137 15.96 -17.32 9.36
N ASN A 138 15.87 -16.44 10.37
CA ASN A 138 16.16 -16.79 11.76
C ASN A 138 15.24 -17.90 12.32
N THR A 139 14.14 -18.22 11.62
CA THR A 139 13.22 -19.32 11.97
C THR A 139 13.55 -20.62 11.25
N GLY A 140 14.67 -20.68 10.54
CA GLY A 140 15.07 -21.83 9.72
C GLY A 140 14.29 -21.95 8.40
N ARG A 141 13.40 -20.99 8.08
CA ARG A 141 12.50 -21.09 6.93
C ARG A 141 13.06 -20.36 5.72
N ARG A 142 12.88 -20.96 4.54
CA ARG A 142 13.30 -20.39 3.25
C ARG A 142 12.08 -19.84 2.50
N TYR A 143 12.30 -18.81 1.69
CA TYR A 143 11.29 -18.40 0.71
C TYR A 143 11.21 -19.44 -0.42
N GLY A 144 10.04 -19.50 -1.07
CA GLY A 144 9.85 -20.33 -2.26
C GLY A 144 10.77 -19.92 -3.42
N PRO A 145 10.91 -20.78 -4.44
CA PRO A 145 11.82 -20.54 -5.56
C PRO A 145 11.47 -19.23 -6.27
N PRO A 146 12.48 -18.48 -6.78
CA PRO A 146 12.25 -17.22 -7.46
C PRO A 146 11.31 -17.41 -8.65
N ARG A 147 10.39 -16.46 -8.84
CA ARG A 147 9.39 -16.50 -9.92
C ARG A 147 9.56 -15.32 -10.84
N THR A 148 9.40 -15.55 -12.15
CA THR A 148 9.28 -14.47 -13.12
C THR A 148 7.94 -13.76 -12.91
N GLY A 149 7.98 -12.43 -12.78
CA GLY A 149 6.79 -11.62 -12.56
C GLY A 149 5.89 -11.52 -13.80
N ARG A 150 4.89 -10.64 -13.74
CA ARG A 150 4.10 -10.21 -14.90
C ARG A 150 4.26 -8.70 -15.08
N TRP A 151 4.18 -8.22 -16.32
CA TRP A 151 4.24 -6.78 -16.66
C TRP A 151 3.39 -5.91 -15.75
N HIS A 152 2.13 -6.30 -15.56
CA HIS A 152 1.18 -5.54 -14.75
C HIS A 152 1.41 -5.62 -13.24
N GLY A 153 2.23 -6.58 -12.78
CA GLY A 153 2.72 -6.64 -11.40
C GLY A 153 4.02 -5.86 -11.20
N PHE A 154 4.64 -5.38 -12.28
CA PHE A 154 5.83 -4.53 -12.22
C PHE A 154 5.41 -3.07 -12.05
N THR A 155 5.52 -2.59 -10.81
CA THR A 155 4.99 -1.29 -10.39
C THR A 155 6.05 -0.34 -9.83
N ARG A 156 7.29 -0.78 -9.66
CA ARG A 156 8.34 0.00 -8.99
C ARG A 156 9.66 -0.13 -9.72
N ILE A 157 10.35 0.99 -9.91
CA ILE A 157 11.73 1.07 -10.36
C ILE A 157 12.55 1.63 -9.19
N PRO A 158 13.47 0.84 -8.61
CA PRO A 158 14.28 1.31 -7.50
C PRO A 158 15.30 2.35 -7.96
N GLY A 159 15.30 3.52 -7.32
CA GLY A 159 16.31 4.55 -7.59
C GLY A 159 17.64 4.29 -6.88
N ARG A 160 18.65 5.08 -7.25
CA ARG A 160 19.92 5.17 -6.53
C ARG A 160 19.73 5.95 -5.23
N ALA A 161 20.29 5.46 -4.14
CA ALA A 161 20.39 6.22 -2.90
C ALA A 161 21.44 7.33 -3.02
N ARG A 162 21.13 8.48 -2.41
CA ARG A 162 22.01 9.64 -2.28
C ARG A 162 23.33 9.23 -1.63
N SER A 163 24.41 9.77 -2.18
CA SER A 163 25.72 9.67 -1.56
C SER A 163 25.84 10.70 -0.45
N HIS A 164 26.15 10.26 0.75
CA HIS A 164 26.41 11.14 1.90
C HIS A 164 27.90 11.39 2.13
N THR A 165 28.76 10.76 1.33
CA THR A 165 30.22 10.92 1.37
C THR A 165 30.78 11.65 0.15
N ILE A 166 29.96 11.88 -0.88
CA ILE A 166 30.38 12.55 -2.11
C ILE A 166 29.34 13.61 -2.40
N GLU A 167 29.76 14.87 -2.32
CA GLU A 167 28.89 16.00 -2.60
C GLU A 167 28.44 15.99 -4.06
N ARG A 168 27.21 16.44 -4.32
CA ARG A 168 26.63 16.58 -5.67
C ARG A 168 26.73 15.33 -6.56
N LYS A 169 26.75 14.14 -5.95
CA LYS A 169 26.68 12.88 -6.70
C LYS A 169 25.25 12.61 -7.15
N TRP A 170 25.03 12.64 -8.46
CA TRP A 170 23.71 12.48 -9.08
C TRP A 170 23.02 11.16 -8.68
N GLU A 171 21.80 11.25 -8.14
CA GLU A 171 20.88 10.12 -7.97
C GLU A 171 20.15 9.82 -9.27
N THR A 172 19.68 8.59 -9.46
CA THR A 172 18.97 8.26 -10.70
C THR A 172 17.65 9.00 -10.82
N PHE A 173 16.84 8.98 -9.75
CA PHE A 173 15.68 9.85 -9.61
C PHE A 173 16.00 10.85 -8.53
N ARG A 174 16.06 12.14 -8.89
CA ARG A 174 16.39 13.21 -7.97
C ARG A 174 15.18 14.08 -7.73
N LEU A 175 14.82 14.29 -6.46
CA LEU A 175 13.88 15.35 -6.09
C LEU A 175 14.65 16.67 -6.05
N VAL A 176 14.18 17.64 -6.85
CA VAL A 176 14.73 19.00 -6.96
C VAL A 176 13.69 20.02 -6.51
N GLY A 177 14.12 21.26 -6.25
CA GLY A 177 13.26 22.34 -5.78
C GLY A 177 13.20 22.40 -4.26
N SER A 178 12.36 23.28 -3.75
CA SER A 178 12.15 23.45 -2.31
C SER A 178 10.66 23.49 -1.97
N LEU A 179 10.31 23.17 -0.72
CA LEU A 179 8.93 23.34 -0.26
C LEU A 179 8.51 24.81 -0.36
N HIS A 180 9.39 25.73 0.02
CA HIS A 180 9.16 27.17 -0.07
C HIS A 180 8.90 27.63 -1.51
N GLY A 181 9.77 27.28 -2.46
CA GLY A 181 9.60 27.60 -3.87
C GLY A 181 8.37 26.93 -4.50
N HIS A 182 7.99 25.76 -4.02
CA HIS A 182 6.73 25.12 -4.41
C HIS A 182 5.51 25.88 -3.88
N THR A 183 5.54 26.34 -2.64
CA THR A 183 4.47 27.18 -2.08
C THR A 183 4.35 28.47 -2.87
N ILE A 184 5.44 29.23 -3.05
CA ILE A 184 5.43 30.49 -3.83
C ILE A 184 4.83 30.29 -5.22
N ALA A 185 5.27 29.25 -5.94
CA ALA A 185 4.81 28.98 -7.30
C ALA A 185 3.29 28.69 -7.40
N TYR A 186 2.67 28.24 -6.31
CA TYR A 186 1.28 27.76 -6.31
C TYR A 186 0.43 28.40 -5.21
N THR A 187 0.84 29.53 -4.64
CA THR A 187 0.00 30.37 -3.77
C THR A 187 -0.24 31.70 -4.44
N ALA A 188 -1.51 32.12 -4.54
CA ALA A 188 -1.82 33.50 -4.90
C ALA A 188 -1.45 34.42 -3.73
N ASN A 189 -0.48 35.32 -3.95
CA ASN A 189 -0.18 36.49 -3.11
C ASN A 189 -0.18 36.25 -1.58
N GLY A 190 0.60 35.27 -1.12
CA GLY A 190 1.13 35.27 0.24
C GLY A 190 0.20 34.89 1.39
N ARG A 191 -1.11 34.63 1.19
CA ARG A 191 -2.00 34.22 2.29
C ARG A 191 -3.04 33.13 1.94
N HIS A 192 -2.82 31.97 2.57
CA HIS A 192 -3.78 30.97 3.08
C HIS A 192 -4.36 29.81 2.27
N THR A 193 -4.07 29.57 0.98
CA THR A 193 -4.35 28.23 0.40
C THR A 193 -3.40 27.89 -0.76
N LEU A 194 -2.68 26.77 -0.65
CA LEU A 194 -1.92 26.21 -1.76
C LEU A 194 -2.91 25.82 -2.88
N MET A 195 -2.79 26.41 -4.07
CA MET A 195 -3.62 26.17 -5.24
C MET A 195 -2.79 25.55 -6.37
N GLN A 196 -2.72 24.22 -6.39
CA GLN A 196 -1.99 23.50 -7.45
C GLN A 196 -2.91 23.25 -8.65
N PRO A 197 -2.58 23.78 -9.85
CA PRO A 197 -3.43 23.63 -11.04
C PRO A 197 -3.64 22.16 -11.42
N SER A 198 -4.71 21.87 -12.17
CA SER A 198 -5.06 20.50 -12.57
C SER A 198 -3.97 19.82 -13.42
N ARG A 199 -3.35 20.62 -14.31
CA ARG A 199 -2.10 20.32 -15.01
C ARG A 199 -1.00 21.15 -14.36
N MET A 200 -0.02 20.48 -13.76
CA MET A 200 1.13 21.16 -13.19
C MET A 200 2.09 21.56 -14.32
N PRO A 201 2.54 22.83 -14.39
CA PRO A 201 3.61 23.22 -15.28
C PRO A 201 4.86 22.36 -15.04
N VAL A 202 5.56 22.02 -16.11
CA VAL A 202 6.87 21.36 -16.01
C VAL A 202 7.90 22.43 -15.66
N PRO A 203 8.57 22.37 -14.49
CA PRO A 203 9.58 23.36 -14.15
C PRO A 203 10.75 23.29 -15.14
N ALA A 204 11.26 24.46 -15.52
CA ALA A 204 12.51 24.55 -16.27
C ALA A 204 13.71 24.46 -15.33
N THR A 205 14.86 24.01 -15.85
CA THR A 205 16.15 24.18 -15.16
C THR A 205 16.42 25.66 -14.91
N SER A 206 17.05 26.00 -13.78
CA SER A 206 17.58 27.34 -13.54
C SER A 206 18.46 27.79 -14.73
N SER A 207 18.20 28.98 -15.26
CA SER A 207 19.01 29.63 -16.29
C SER A 207 20.07 30.54 -15.65
N GLY A 208 21.15 30.82 -16.40
CA GLY A 208 22.21 31.73 -15.97
C GLY A 208 23.45 31.04 -15.39
N VAL A 209 24.25 31.83 -14.68
CA VAL A 209 25.57 31.42 -14.16
C VAL A 209 25.59 31.58 -12.64
N VAL A 210 26.12 30.58 -11.95
CA VAL A 210 26.18 30.50 -10.49
C VAL A 210 27.64 30.61 -10.05
N PRO A 211 27.96 31.41 -9.02
CA PRO A 211 29.31 31.46 -8.46
C PRO A 211 29.77 30.08 -7.97
N THR A 212 31.02 29.71 -8.25
CA THR A 212 31.60 28.45 -7.77
C THR A 212 32.24 28.57 -6.40
N GLY A 213 32.34 29.78 -5.83
CA GLY A 213 33.06 30.06 -4.59
C GLY A 213 34.59 29.85 -4.72
N LYS A 214 35.09 29.76 -5.95
CA LYS A 214 36.52 29.61 -6.27
C LYS A 214 36.93 30.79 -7.15
N THR A 215 38.16 31.26 -7.01
CA THR A 215 38.70 32.32 -7.87
C THR A 215 39.40 31.69 -9.08
N THR A 216 39.27 32.29 -10.27
CA THR A 216 40.04 31.90 -11.45
C THR A 216 41.49 32.33 -11.28
N ALA A 217 42.39 31.79 -12.11
CA ALA A 217 43.80 32.20 -12.14
C ALA A 217 43.99 33.71 -12.42
N SER A 218 42.99 34.36 -13.00
CA SER A 218 42.97 35.81 -13.27
C SER A 218 42.33 36.65 -12.15
N GLY A 219 42.14 36.11 -10.94
CA GLY A 219 41.56 36.83 -9.81
C GLY A 219 40.04 37.08 -9.89
N LYS A 220 39.34 36.58 -10.92
CA LYS A 220 37.89 36.77 -11.06
C LYS A 220 37.12 35.66 -10.33
N PRO A 221 35.92 35.92 -9.79
CA PRO A 221 35.07 34.87 -9.25
C PRO A 221 34.77 33.83 -10.34
N GLY A 222 35.13 32.59 -10.08
CA GLY A 222 34.77 31.45 -10.91
C GLY A 222 33.26 31.28 -10.92
N THR A 223 32.72 31.05 -12.11
CA THR A 223 31.28 30.87 -12.31
C THR A 223 31.04 29.62 -13.15
N ARG A 224 29.89 28.97 -12.96
CA ARG A 224 29.46 27.80 -13.74
C ARG A 224 28.01 27.94 -14.17
N LYS A 225 27.63 27.29 -15.27
CA LYS A 225 26.22 27.22 -15.68
C LYS A 225 25.35 26.63 -14.54
N ALA A 226 24.19 27.23 -14.33
CA ALA A 226 23.19 26.72 -13.41
C ALA A 226 22.71 25.33 -13.84
N THR A 227 22.40 24.50 -12.85
CA THR A 227 21.99 23.11 -13.02
C THR A 227 20.78 22.80 -12.13
N TRP A 228 20.25 21.58 -12.19
CA TRP A 228 19.24 21.11 -11.25
C TRP A 228 19.67 21.13 -9.78
N TRP A 229 20.96 21.24 -9.48
CA TRP A 229 21.47 21.45 -8.11
C TRP A 229 21.11 22.82 -7.56
N ASP A 230 20.88 23.79 -8.44
CA ASP A 230 20.62 25.21 -8.15
C ASP A 230 19.14 25.56 -8.28
N HIS A 231 18.28 24.57 -8.55
CA HIS A 231 16.84 24.76 -8.70
C HIS A 231 16.17 24.90 -7.33
N ALA A 232 15.74 26.12 -7.00
CA ALA A 232 15.03 26.45 -5.76
C ALA A 232 13.50 26.54 -5.92
N GLY A 233 12.99 26.43 -7.15
CA GLY A 233 11.58 26.59 -7.50
C GLY A 233 10.70 25.39 -7.10
N PRO A 234 9.57 25.16 -7.80
CA PRO A 234 8.62 24.12 -7.43
C PRO A 234 9.23 22.72 -7.52
N LEU A 235 8.82 21.87 -6.57
CA LEU A 235 9.28 20.48 -6.47
C LEU A 235 8.99 19.66 -7.73
N ALA A 236 10.01 18.95 -8.21
CA ALA A 236 9.90 18.00 -9.31
C ALA A 236 10.87 16.83 -9.13
N VAL A 237 10.54 15.67 -9.72
CA VAL A 237 11.48 14.56 -9.85
C VAL A 237 12.13 14.59 -11.22
N VAL A 238 13.45 14.62 -11.26
CA VAL A 238 14.24 14.68 -12.49
C VAL A 238 14.92 13.33 -12.71
N PHE A 239 14.88 12.87 -13.95
CA PHE A 239 15.59 11.69 -14.45
C PHE A 239 16.32 12.02 -15.74
N ALA A 240 17.65 11.88 -15.74
CA ALA A 240 18.50 12.26 -16.87
C ALA A 240 18.39 11.34 -18.12
N GLY A 241 17.53 10.31 -18.09
CA GLY A 241 17.39 9.38 -19.21
C GLY A 241 18.45 8.28 -19.25
N GLY A 242 18.44 7.52 -20.34
CA GLY A 242 19.48 6.55 -20.65
C GLY A 242 20.64 7.20 -21.41
N PRO A 243 21.85 6.59 -21.39
CA PRO A 243 23.06 7.18 -21.94
C PRO A 243 22.99 7.49 -23.44
N ASP A 244 22.16 6.77 -24.20
CA ASP A 244 22.04 6.95 -25.65
C ASP A 244 20.81 7.82 -25.99
N GLY A 245 20.14 8.39 -24.99
CA GLY A 245 18.94 9.21 -25.18
C GLY A 245 19.28 10.66 -25.52
N SER A 246 18.72 11.20 -26.60
CA SER A 246 18.84 12.60 -27.00
C SER A 246 17.70 13.51 -26.51
N ARG A 247 16.68 12.94 -25.85
CA ARG A 247 15.42 13.63 -25.50
C ARG A 247 15.50 14.50 -24.22
N GLY A 248 16.71 14.79 -23.75
CA GLY A 248 16.98 15.55 -22.53
C GLY A 248 16.43 14.91 -21.25
N ASP A 249 16.39 15.68 -20.16
CA ASP A 249 15.87 15.20 -18.88
C ASP A 249 14.37 14.93 -18.93
N LEU A 250 13.92 13.91 -18.19
CA LEU A 250 12.51 13.68 -17.89
C LEU A 250 12.20 14.35 -16.55
N VAL A 251 11.43 15.43 -16.61
CA VAL A 251 11.03 16.23 -15.44
C VAL A 251 9.58 15.91 -15.09
N LEU A 252 9.35 15.48 -13.85
CA LEU A 252 8.06 15.00 -13.36
C LEU A 252 7.58 15.91 -12.22
N PRO A 253 6.65 16.85 -12.47
CA PRO A 253 6.17 17.76 -11.44
C PRO A 253 5.55 17.01 -10.26
N VAL A 254 5.92 17.38 -9.04
CA VAL A 254 5.35 16.81 -7.82
C VAL A 254 4.06 17.55 -7.48
N ARG A 255 3.03 16.82 -7.04
CA ARG A 255 1.85 17.40 -6.41
C ARG A 255 1.87 17.14 -4.91
N ILE A 256 1.93 18.19 -4.11
CA ILE A 256 1.84 18.12 -2.66
C ILE A 256 0.40 17.76 -2.22
N PRO A 257 0.21 16.80 -1.29
CA PRO A 257 -1.10 16.51 -0.71
C PRO A 257 -1.68 17.71 0.05
N GLN A 258 -2.94 18.10 -0.26
CA GLN A 258 -3.63 19.27 0.30
C GLN A 258 -4.80 18.92 1.23
N GLN A 259 -4.95 17.66 1.64
CA GLN A 259 -6.06 17.27 2.51
C GLN A 259 -5.88 17.91 3.91
N PRO A 260 -6.98 18.18 4.65
CA PRO A 260 -6.90 18.68 6.02
C PRO A 260 -5.93 17.88 6.88
N GLY A 261 -5.07 18.57 7.63
CA GLY A 261 -4.06 17.94 8.50
C GLY A 261 -2.86 17.31 7.78
N GLN A 262 -2.72 17.43 6.46
CA GLN A 262 -1.53 16.95 5.75
C GLN A 262 -0.37 17.94 5.74
N TRP A 263 -0.60 19.23 5.95
CA TRP A 263 0.45 20.25 5.80
C TRP A 263 1.62 20.04 6.77
N ALA A 264 1.35 19.84 8.06
CA ALA A 264 2.38 19.53 9.04
C ALA A 264 3.17 18.26 8.68
N ARG A 265 2.53 17.27 8.05
CA ARG A 265 3.20 16.07 7.53
C ARG A 265 4.10 16.41 6.33
N VAL A 266 3.65 17.29 5.44
CA VAL A 266 4.42 17.75 4.28
C VAL A 266 5.65 18.50 4.74
N GLU A 267 5.51 19.45 5.66
CA GLU A 267 6.62 20.20 6.26
C GLU A 267 7.63 19.27 6.93
N HIS A 268 7.17 18.34 7.76
CA HIS A 268 8.02 17.35 8.43
C HIS A 268 8.97 16.63 7.47
N PHE A 269 8.51 16.31 6.26
CA PHE A 269 9.27 15.53 5.28
C PHE A 269 10.00 16.37 4.23
N LEU A 270 9.48 17.54 3.85
CA LEU A 270 9.98 18.31 2.70
C LEU A 270 10.72 19.59 3.09
N SER A 271 10.62 20.06 4.34
CA SER A 271 11.34 21.27 4.79
C SER A 271 12.85 21.08 4.91
N ASN A 272 13.33 19.83 5.05
CA ASN A 272 14.77 19.53 5.14
C ASN A 272 15.24 18.61 4.00
N PRO A 273 15.73 19.17 2.87
CA PRO A 273 16.26 18.40 1.75
C PRO A 273 17.48 17.54 2.09
N GLY A 274 18.21 17.83 3.16
CA GLY A 274 19.37 17.06 3.62
C GLY A 274 18.99 15.63 4.04
N ARG A 275 17.76 15.43 4.53
CA ARG A 275 17.24 14.11 4.93
C ARG A 275 16.77 13.24 3.78
N TRP A 276 16.62 13.79 2.57
CA TRP A 276 16.19 13.03 1.40
C TRP A 276 17.25 12.00 1.00
N HIS A 277 16.89 10.73 1.01
CA HIS A 277 17.84 9.64 0.79
C HIS A 277 17.69 8.98 -0.57
N LYS A 278 16.49 8.67 -1.01
CA LYS A 278 16.27 7.86 -2.22
C LYS A 278 14.86 8.08 -2.75
N VAL A 279 14.73 8.18 -4.07
CA VAL A 279 13.42 8.19 -4.73
C VAL A 279 13.24 6.90 -5.50
N ASP A 280 12.17 6.17 -5.22
CA ASP A 280 11.71 5.08 -6.07
C ASP A 280 10.55 5.56 -6.95
N LEU A 281 10.64 5.31 -8.25
CA LEU A 281 9.57 5.63 -9.18
C LEU A 281 8.54 4.50 -9.17
N VAL A 282 7.30 4.83 -8.83
CA VAL A 282 6.21 3.86 -8.66
C VAL A 282 5.04 4.21 -9.57
N ARG A 283 4.40 3.19 -10.13
CA ARG A 283 3.13 3.31 -10.86
C ARG A 283 2.05 2.47 -10.22
N ARG A 284 0.83 3.01 -10.18
CA ARG A 284 -0.35 2.33 -9.64
C ARG A 284 -1.46 2.35 -10.68
N ARG A 285 -2.18 1.24 -10.81
CA ARG A 285 -3.29 1.15 -11.75
C ARG A 285 -4.38 2.12 -11.36
N LYS A 286 -4.83 2.92 -12.32
CA LYS A 286 -5.99 3.79 -12.21
C LYS A 286 -6.71 3.77 -13.53
N ALA A 287 -7.88 3.14 -13.56
CA ALA A 287 -8.58 2.91 -14.83
C ALA A 287 -9.00 4.22 -15.51
N SER A 288 -9.18 5.29 -14.74
CA SER A 288 -9.54 6.61 -15.25
C SER A 288 -8.33 7.47 -15.64
N ALA A 289 -7.09 7.01 -15.43
CA ALA A 289 -5.90 7.78 -15.78
C ALA A 289 -5.51 7.57 -17.25
N PRO A 290 -4.93 8.57 -17.93
CA PRO A 290 -4.27 8.38 -19.21
C PRO A 290 -3.25 7.23 -19.14
N GLY A 291 -3.29 6.30 -20.10
CA GLY A 291 -2.44 5.09 -20.09
C GLY A 291 -2.79 4.04 -19.01
N GLY A 292 -3.83 4.27 -18.19
CA GLY A 292 -4.26 3.33 -17.14
C GLY A 292 -3.42 3.31 -15.87
N TRP A 293 -2.49 4.27 -15.72
CA TRP A 293 -1.55 4.36 -14.61
C TRP A 293 -1.48 5.77 -14.02
N VAL A 294 -1.30 5.85 -12.71
CA VAL A 294 -0.80 7.05 -12.03
C VAL A 294 0.60 6.79 -11.53
N HIS A 295 1.42 7.85 -11.49
CA HIS A 295 2.81 7.79 -11.11
C HIS A 295 3.02 8.48 -9.77
N GLU A 296 3.91 7.91 -8.96
CA GLU A 296 4.23 8.34 -7.61
C GLU A 296 5.75 8.25 -7.43
N ALA A 297 6.33 9.22 -6.73
CA ALA A 297 7.68 9.15 -6.20
C ALA A 297 7.62 8.74 -4.74
N HIS A 298 8.17 7.57 -4.42
CA HIS A 298 8.29 7.11 -3.03
C HIS A 298 9.63 7.63 -2.51
N LEU A 299 9.57 8.77 -1.82
CA LEU A 299 10.72 9.45 -1.25
C LEU A 299 11.06 8.82 0.10
N MET A 300 12.17 8.11 0.16
CA MET A 300 12.77 7.63 1.39
C MET A 300 13.54 8.75 2.06
N ILE A 301 13.29 8.92 3.35
CA ILE A 301 13.79 10.01 4.19
C ILE A 301 14.49 9.37 5.39
N LEU A 302 15.66 9.92 5.74
CA LEU A 302 16.39 9.55 6.96
C LEU A 302 15.70 10.19 8.17
N GLY A 303 15.38 9.36 9.16
CA GLY A 303 14.69 9.78 10.38
C GLY A 303 13.25 9.27 10.49
N PRO A 304 12.59 9.58 11.62
CA PRO A 304 11.31 9.03 11.99
C PRO A 304 10.18 9.46 11.04
N GLY A 305 9.14 8.63 11.00
CA GLY A 305 7.88 8.99 10.34
C GLY A 305 7.13 10.09 11.10
N TYR A 306 6.29 10.82 10.39
CA TYR A 306 5.42 11.83 11.00
C TYR A 306 4.34 11.19 11.89
N ALA A 307 4.24 11.67 13.13
CA ALA A 307 3.11 11.46 14.03
C ALA A 307 2.45 12.81 14.32
N ALA A 308 1.12 12.88 14.27
CA ALA A 308 0.41 14.12 14.60
C ALA A 308 0.54 14.41 16.11
N PRO A 309 0.59 15.69 16.54
CA PRO A 309 0.70 16.04 17.96
C PRO A 309 -0.35 15.39 18.86
N ALA A 310 -1.60 15.28 18.38
CA ALA A 310 -2.66 14.58 19.11
C ALA A 310 -2.38 13.08 19.30
N VAL A 311 -1.69 12.44 18.34
CA VAL A 311 -1.29 11.03 18.46
C VAL A 311 -0.09 10.87 19.39
N GLN A 312 0.84 11.82 19.41
CA GLN A 312 1.95 11.84 20.36
C GLN A 312 1.44 11.97 21.79
N ARG A 313 0.60 12.96 22.07
CA ARG A 313 -0.05 13.13 23.38
C ARG A 313 -0.84 11.90 23.82
N MET A 314 -1.60 11.29 22.91
CA MET A 314 -2.32 10.04 23.23
C MET A 314 -1.38 8.91 23.63
N ARG A 315 -0.21 8.79 22.98
CA ARG A 315 0.78 7.77 23.33
C ARG A 315 1.44 8.04 24.67
N GLU A 316 1.77 9.29 24.96
CA GLU A 316 2.31 9.73 26.26
C GLU A 316 1.31 9.45 27.38
N GLN A 317 0.03 9.82 27.19
CA GLN A 317 -1.05 9.51 28.12
C GLN A 317 -1.22 8.01 28.31
N ALA A 318 -1.22 7.23 27.23
CA ALA A 318 -1.33 5.78 27.31
C ALA A 318 -0.17 5.14 28.06
N ALA A 319 1.06 5.63 27.86
CA ALA A 319 2.23 5.17 28.60
C ALA A 319 2.12 5.49 30.10
N ALA A 320 1.56 6.66 30.45
CA ALA A 320 1.35 7.08 31.83
C ALA A 320 0.21 6.34 32.56
N LEU A 321 -0.63 5.57 31.85
CA LEU A 321 -1.69 4.78 32.49
C LEU A 321 -1.15 3.67 33.40
N ASP A 322 0.09 3.21 33.17
CA ASP A 322 0.74 2.12 33.89
C ASP A 322 -0.19 0.89 34.08
N ARG A 323 -0.66 0.35 32.96
CA ARG A 323 -1.57 -0.80 32.93
C ARG A 323 -0.92 -2.00 32.26
N ILE A 324 -1.21 -3.18 32.78
CA ILE A 324 -0.95 -4.47 32.13
C ILE A 324 -2.26 -4.99 31.54
N GLY A 325 -2.19 -5.55 30.34
CA GLY A 325 -3.38 -6.08 29.69
C GLY A 325 -3.13 -7.29 28.82
N GLY A 326 -4.22 -7.97 28.50
CA GLY A 326 -4.21 -9.08 27.59
C GLY A 326 -5.25 -8.93 26.49
N VAL A 327 -5.00 -9.62 25.39
CA VAL A 327 -5.75 -9.56 24.15
C VAL A 327 -6.12 -10.99 23.75
N ASP A 328 -7.42 -11.25 23.63
CA ASP A 328 -7.92 -12.45 22.98
C ASP A 328 -8.39 -12.12 21.56
N GLY A 329 -7.76 -12.75 20.58
CA GLY A 329 -8.09 -12.58 19.18
C GLY A 329 -8.92 -13.76 18.69
N ASN A 330 -10.03 -13.51 18.00
CA ASN A 330 -10.82 -14.56 17.37
C ASN A 330 -11.14 -14.23 15.90
N VAL A 331 -11.85 -15.13 15.21
CA VAL A 331 -12.30 -14.97 13.83
C VAL A 331 -13.32 -13.83 13.69
N SER A 332 -14.12 -13.58 14.74
CA SER A 332 -15.27 -12.67 14.72
C SER A 332 -15.18 -11.43 15.61
N ASN A 333 -14.35 -11.46 16.65
CA ASN A 333 -14.17 -10.39 17.63
C ASN A 333 -12.70 -10.32 18.08
N VAL A 334 -12.35 -9.23 18.74
CA VAL A 334 -11.12 -9.09 19.52
C VAL A 334 -11.52 -8.52 20.88
N SER A 335 -11.11 -9.18 21.94
CA SER A 335 -11.37 -8.77 23.32
C SER A 335 -10.07 -8.29 23.95
N VAL A 336 -10.13 -7.21 24.70
CA VAL A 336 -8.99 -6.67 25.44
C VAL A 336 -9.43 -6.41 26.87
N VAL A 337 -8.64 -6.85 27.84
CA VAL A 337 -8.84 -6.54 29.25
C VAL A 337 -7.52 -6.03 29.81
N SER A 338 -7.56 -4.98 30.62
CA SER A 338 -6.38 -4.50 31.35
C SER A 338 -6.71 -4.08 32.76
N LEU A 339 -5.70 -4.10 33.62
CA LEU A 339 -5.74 -3.73 35.03
C LEU A 339 -4.56 -2.78 35.34
N PRO A 340 -4.61 -1.97 36.41
CA PRO A 340 -3.43 -1.27 36.90
C PRO A 340 -2.27 -2.24 37.13
N ALA A 341 -1.05 -1.86 36.74
CA ALA A 341 0.12 -2.73 36.87
C ALA A 341 0.44 -3.10 38.33
N SER A 342 0.16 -2.19 39.27
CA SER A 342 0.30 -2.41 40.71
C SER A 342 -0.75 -3.35 41.31
N LEU A 343 -1.83 -3.64 40.59
CA LEU A 343 -3.03 -4.31 41.10
C LEU A 343 -3.69 -3.62 42.30
N ASP A 344 -3.44 -2.32 42.49
CA ASP A 344 -4.08 -1.49 43.50
C ASP A 344 -5.40 -0.88 42.97
N PRO A 345 -6.57 -1.17 43.58
CA PRO A 345 -7.85 -0.58 43.20
C PRO A 345 -7.88 0.94 43.21
N ALA A 346 -7.07 1.58 44.07
CA ALA A 346 -7.01 3.04 44.15
C ALA A 346 -6.42 3.67 42.88
N GLN A 347 -5.62 2.91 42.11
CA GLN A 347 -5.02 3.36 40.84
C GLN A 347 -5.97 3.19 39.65
N GLY A 348 -7.12 2.54 39.83
CA GLY A 348 -8.21 2.50 38.85
C GLY A 348 -8.83 1.11 38.66
N ALA A 349 -10.05 1.10 38.10
CA ALA A 349 -10.79 -0.13 37.86
C ALA A 349 -10.23 -0.96 36.68
N PRO A 350 -10.55 -2.28 36.60
CA PRO A 350 -10.35 -3.08 35.40
C PRO A 350 -11.10 -2.48 34.21
N ALA A 351 -10.50 -2.55 33.03
CA ALA A 351 -11.05 -1.98 31.81
C ALA A 351 -11.15 -3.06 30.74
N SER A 352 -12.27 -3.10 30.02
CA SER A 352 -12.50 -4.03 28.92
C SER A 352 -12.95 -3.33 27.65
N THR A 353 -12.48 -3.85 26.50
CA THR A 353 -12.94 -3.49 25.16
C THR A 353 -13.29 -4.74 24.38
N GLU A 354 -14.51 -4.80 23.84
CA GLU A 354 -14.90 -5.82 22.86
C GLU A 354 -15.08 -5.22 21.46
N ILE A 355 -14.23 -5.59 20.52
CA ILE A 355 -14.31 -5.14 19.13
C ILE A 355 -15.09 -6.16 18.32
N THR A 356 -16.33 -5.80 17.99
CA THR A 356 -17.21 -6.61 17.15
C THR A 356 -17.67 -5.83 15.91
N LEU A 357 -18.15 -6.57 14.91
CA LEU A 357 -18.85 -5.95 13.78
C LEU A 357 -20.28 -5.64 14.17
N SER A 358 -20.68 -4.37 14.09
CA SER A 358 -22.07 -3.95 14.29
C SER A 358 -22.99 -4.53 13.20
N PRO A 359 -24.31 -4.66 13.43
CA PRO A 359 -25.25 -5.11 12.40
C PRO A 359 -25.17 -4.31 11.10
N GLN A 360 -24.99 -2.99 11.21
CA GLN A 360 -24.83 -2.09 10.06
C GLN A 360 -23.54 -2.40 9.28
N GLU A 361 -22.42 -2.61 9.97
CA GLU A 361 -21.15 -2.96 9.33
C GLU A 361 -21.23 -4.33 8.62
N ARG A 362 -21.90 -5.31 9.24
CA ARG A 362 -22.15 -6.62 8.62
C ARG A 362 -22.96 -6.47 7.33
N ALA A 363 -24.02 -5.67 7.35
CA ALA A 363 -24.84 -5.40 6.16
C ALA A 363 -24.03 -4.72 5.04
N LEU A 364 -23.20 -3.73 5.36
CA LEU A 364 -22.32 -3.06 4.39
C LEU A 364 -21.30 -4.03 3.77
N LEU A 365 -20.71 -4.91 4.58
CA LEU A 365 -19.77 -5.93 4.11
C LEU A 365 -20.45 -6.94 3.18
N GLU A 366 -21.69 -7.34 3.45
CA GLU A 366 -22.46 -8.24 2.58
C GLU A 366 -22.83 -7.55 1.25
N GLN A 367 -23.24 -6.28 1.30
CA GLN A 367 -23.47 -5.47 0.10
C GLN A 367 -22.21 -5.36 -0.76
N GLU A 368 -21.05 -5.09 -0.16
CA GLU A 368 -19.78 -5.03 -0.89
C GLU A 368 -19.36 -6.40 -1.44
N ALA A 369 -19.64 -7.49 -0.70
CA ALA A 369 -19.44 -8.85 -1.19
C ALA A 369 -20.32 -9.15 -2.41
N LYS A 370 -21.59 -8.72 -2.41
CA LYS A 370 -22.52 -8.83 -3.56
C LYS A 370 -21.99 -8.03 -4.75
N LYS A 371 -21.55 -6.78 -4.55
CA LYS A 371 -20.92 -5.95 -5.60
C LYS A 371 -19.67 -6.64 -6.17
N ARG A 372 -18.79 -7.17 -5.32
CA ARG A 372 -17.60 -7.92 -5.71
C ARG A 372 -17.95 -9.16 -6.56
N ARG A 373 -18.94 -9.95 -6.15
CA ARG A 373 -19.44 -11.11 -6.93
C ARG A 373 -19.97 -10.66 -8.29
N GLY A 374 -20.74 -9.57 -8.34
CA GLY A 374 -21.25 -8.97 -9.57
C GLY A 374 -20.13 -8.55 -10.54
N ARG A 375 -19.11 -7.86 -10.03
CA ARG A 375 -17.92 -7.46 -10.81
C ARG A 375 -17.14 -8.68 -11.32
N ALA A 376 -16.96 -9.71 -10.51
CA ALA A 376 -16.30 -10.96 -10.94
C ALA A 376 -17.08 -11.67 -12.05
N ARG A 377 -18.41 -11.75 -11.93
CA ARG A 377 -19.29 -12.29 -12.99
C ARG A 377 -19.20 -11.47 -14.28
N ALA A 378 -19.11 -10.14 -14.20
CA ALA A 378 -18.96 -9.28 -15.37
C ALA A 378 -17.65 -9.54 -16.13
N LEU A 379 -16.53 -9.71 -15.42
CA LEU A 379 -15.26 -10.11 -16.02
C LEU A 379 -15.35 -11.47 -16.71
N GLU A 380 -15.95 -12.46 -16.05
CA GLU A 380 -16.11 -13.79 -16.63
C GLU A 380 -17.00 -13.78 -17.88
N ARG A 381 -18.11 -13.02 -17.86
CA ARG A 381 -18.95 -12.81 -19.06
C ARG A 381 -18.17 -12.19 -20.21
N SER A 382 -17.39 -11.14 -19.94
CA SER A 382 -16.59 -10.48 -20.98
C SER A 382 -15.52 -11.41 -21.56
N ARG A 383 -14.88 -12.23 -20.72
CA ARG A 383 -13.93 -13.26 -21.16
C ARG A 383 -14.62 -14.29 -22.06
N ARG A 384 -15.76 -14.84 -21.63
CA ARG A 384 -16.55 -15.83 -22.40
C ARG A 384 -16.98 -15.29 -23.75
N ALA A 385 -17.45 -14.05 -23.79
CA ALA A 385 -17.86 -13.38 -25.03
C ALA A 385 -16.71 -13.29 -26.06
N THR A 386 -15.47 -13.14 -25.60
CA THR A 386 -14.30 -13.03 -26.48
C THR A 386 -13.71 -14.39 -26.86
N ASN A 387 -14.12 -15.48 -26.18
CA ASN A 387 -13.54 -16.81 -26.31
C ASN A 387 -14.64 -17.88 -26.41
N THR A 388 -15.68 -17.62 -27.20
CA THR A 388 -16.91 -18.43 -27.24
C THR A 388 -16.65 -19.90 -27.55
N ALA A 389 -15.75 -20.20 -28.49
CA ALA A 389 -15.37 -21.56 -28.89
C ALA A 389 -14.82 -22.43 -27.73
N GLN A 390 -14.41 -21.82 -26.63
CA GLN A 390 -13.89 -22.54 -25.46
C GLN A 390 -14.97 -22.93 -24.45
N TYR A 391 -16.22 -22.55 -24.67
CA TYR A 391 -17.30 -22.75 -23.71
C TYR A 391 -18.52 -23.38 -24.38
N GLY A 392 -19.11 -24.38 -23.73
CA GLY A 392 -20.38 -24.96 -24.15
C GLY A 392 -21.57 -24.03 -23.90
N LEU A 393 -22.72 -24.38 -24.48
CA LEU A 393 -24.00 -23.77 -24.14
C LEU A 393 -24.42 -24.19 -22.72
N SER A 394 -25.12 -23.31 -22.02
CA SER A 394 -25.81 -23.69 -20.78
C SER A 394 -27.03 -24.55 -21.08
N LYS A 395 -27.51 -25.34 -20.10
CA LYS A 395 -28.75 -26.14 -20.24
C LYS A 395 -29.94 -25.34 -20.82
N LYS A 396 -30.11 -24.08 -20.39
CA LYS A 396 -31.15 -23.18 -20.90
C LYS A 396 -30.92 -22.75 -22.35
N GLN A 397 -29.67 -22.53 -22.74
CA GLN A 397 -29.32 -22.17 -24.12
C GLN A 397 -29.48 -23.37 -25.06
N THR A 398 -29.11 -24.57 -24.62
CA THR A 398 -29.33 -25.82 -25.37
C THR A 398 -30.82 -26.06 -25.59
N ARG A 399 -31.64 -26.06 -24.52
CA ARG A 399 -33.10 -26.22 -24.63
C ARG A 399 -33.73 -25.19 -25.56
N ARG A 400 -33.27 -23.94 -25.52
CA ARG A 400 -33.77 -22.89 -26.43
C ARG A 400 -33.37 -23.16 -27.88
N ALA A 401 -32.18 -23.70 -28.13
CA ALA A 401 -31.74 -24.05 -29.47
C ALA A 401 -32.57 -25.23 -30.02
N GLU A 402 -32.78 -26.27 -29.22
CA GLU A 402 -33.62 -27.44 -29.54
C GLU A 402 -35.07 -27.01 -29.85
N GLN A 403 -35.68 -26.18 -29.00
CA GLN A 403 -37.04 -25.67 -29.21
C GLN A 403 -37.18 -24.83 -30.49
N ARG A 404 -36.12 -24.11 -30.89
CA ARG A 404 -36.13 -23.35 -32.15
C ARG A 404 -35.98 -24.27 -33.35
N ALA A 405 -35.10 -25.25 -33.27
CA ALA A 405 -34.90 -26.26 -34.30
C ALA A 405 -36.18 -27.06 -34.56
N ALA A 406 -36.86 -27.51 -33.49
CA ALA A 406 -38.15 -28.19 -33.59
C ALA A 406 -39.27 -27.34 -34.22
N ARG A 407 -39.13 -26.01 -34.20
CA ARG A 407 -40.06 -25.06 -34.83
C ARG A 407 -39.61 -24.58 -36.21
N GLY A 408 -38.57 -25.18 -36.80
CA GLY A 408 -38.01 -24.76 -38.09
C GLY A 408 -37.38 -23.36 -38.08
N LEU A 409 -37.12 -22.78 -36.90
CA LEU A 409 -36.56 -21.43 -36.78
C LEU A 409 -35.05 -21.45 -36.86
N THR A 410 -34.47 -20.43 -37.51
CA THR A 410 -33.01 -20.28 -37.63
C THR A 410 -32.31 -20.25 -36.26
N PRO A 411 -31.10 -20.85 -36.14
CA PRO A 411 -30.32 -20.81 -34.92
C PRO A 411 -30.01 -19.38 -34.47
N LYS A 412 -30.31 -19.05 -33.21
CA LYS A 412 -29.96 -17.73 -32.66
C LYS A 412 -28.51 -17.72 -32.22
N ALA A 413 -27.71 -16.80 -32.76
CA ALA A 413 -26.32 -16.62 -32.36
C ALA A 413 -26.20 -16.33 -30.84
N VAL A 414 -25.38 -17.12 -30.14
CA VAL A 414 -25.13 -16.97 -28.70
C VAL A 414 -23.84 -16.19 -28.49
N THR A 415 -23.96 -14.93 -28.07
CA THR A 415 -22.80 -14.05 -27.84
C THR A 415 -22.01 -14.39 -26.59
N VAL A 416 -22.66 -14.98 -25.56
CA VAL A 416 -22.00 -15.36 -24.30
C VAL A 416 -22.45 -16.77 -23.89
N PRO A 417 -21.63 -17.81 -24.17
CA PRO A 417 -21.95 -19.17 -23.75
C PRO A 417 -21.92 -19.30 -22.21
N GLY A 418 -22.99 -19.86 -21.65
CA GLY A 418 -23.17 -20.02 -20.20
C GLY A 418 -22.72 -21.38 -19.65
N GLY A 419 -22.31 -22.32 -20.51
CA GLY A 419 -21.92 -23.67 -20.12
C GLY A 419 -20.52 -23.76 -19.53
N THR A 420 -20.06 -24.99 -19.30
CA THR A 420 -18.71 -25.28 -18.81
C THR A 420 -17.67 -24.95 -19.88
N ARG A 421 -16.43 -24.70 -19.43
CA ARG A 421 -15.29 -24.54 -20.34
C ARG A 421 -14.86 -25.91 -20.85
N ALA A 422 -14.42 -25.99 -22.10
CA ALA A 422 -13.84 -27.20 -22.66
C ALA A 422 -12.59 -27.59 -21.85
N ALA A 423 -12.65 -28.77 -21.24
CA ALA A 423 -11.58 -29.35 -20.44
C ALA A 423 -11.28 -30.78 -20.93
N ARG A 424 -10.10 -31.28 -20.55
CA ARG A 424 -9.75 -32.69 -20.66
C ARG A 424 -10.44 -33.49 -19.54
N VAL A 425 -10.32 -34.81 -19.58
CA VAL A 425 -10.91 -35.73 -18.58
C VAL A 425 -10.40 -35.47 -17.15
N ASP A 426 -9.17 -34.97 -17.00
CA ASP A 426 -8.55 -34.57 -15.74
C ASP A 426 -9.05 -33.21 -15.19
N GLY A 427 -10.02 -32.57 -15.85
CA GLY A 427 -10.54 -31.26 -15.50
C GLY A 427 -9.63 -30.08 -15.89
N VAL A 428 -8.48 -30.33 -16.52
CA VAL A 428 -7.58 -29.28 -16.99
C VAL A 428 -8.17 -28.61 -18.24
N PRO A 429 -8.28 -27.27 -18.28
CA PRO A 429 -8.77 -26.56 -19.46
C PRO A 429 -7.96 -26.91 -20.72
N LYS A 430 -8.62 -27.27 -21.83
CA LYS A 430 -7.95 -27.58 -23.11
C LYS A 430 -7.06 -26.42 -23.56
N GLN A 431 -7.52 -25.19 -23.31
CA GLN A 431 -6.71 -23.98 -23.40
C GLN A 431 -6.60 -23.31 -22.03
N ALA A 432 -5.38 -22.97 -21.64
CA ALA A 432 -5.11 -22.23 -20.42
C ALA A 432 -5.60 -20.76 -20.50
N PHE A 433 -6.22 -20.27 -19.43
CA PHE A 433 -6.75 -18.89 -19.29
C PHE A 433 -5.77 -17.76 -19.62
N ARG A 434 -4.46 -18.03 -19.59
CA ARG A 434 -3.41 -17.06 -19.93
C ARG A 434 -3.28 -16.80 -21.43
N ARG A 435 -3.81 -17.70 -22.27
CA ARG A 435 -3.83 -17.60 -23.75
C ARG A 435 -5.15 -17.02 -24.28
N ASP A 436 -6.11 -16.74 -23.41
CA ASP A 436 -7.40 -16.17 -23.81
C ASP A 436 -7.23 -14.79 -24.43
N ARG A 437 -8.00 -14.51 -25.49
CA ARG A 437 -8.15 -13.16 -26.05
C ARG A 437 -8.96 -12.34 -25.05
N LEU A 438 -8.43 -11.19 -24.65
CA LEU A 438 -9.06 -10.30 -23.67
C LEU A 438 -9.46 -8.99 -24.34
N SER A 439 -10.76 -8.66 -24.30
CA SER A 439 -11.30 -7.39 -24.78
C SER A 439 -10.76 -6.18 -24.01
N VAL A 440 -10.86 -4.99 -24.60
CA VAL A 440 -10.52 -3.71 -23.93
C VAL A 440 -11.35 -3.55 -22.66
N ASN A 441 -12.67 -3.78 -22.74
CA ASN A 441 -13.58 -3.73 -21.60
C ASN A 441 -13.17 -4.68 -20.46
N TYR A 442 -12.71 -5.89 -20.76
CA TYR A 442 -12.20 -6.82 -19.73
C TYR A 442 -10.99 -6.21 -19.00
N ARG A 443 -10.05 -5.63 -19.74
CA ARG A 443 -8.83 -5.03 -19.19
C ARG A 443 -9.16 -3.83 -18.30
N GLU A 444 -10.07 -2.97 -18.74
CA GLU A 444 -10.55 -1.81 -17.96
C GLU A 444 -11.28 -2.22 -16.68
N GLN A 445 -12.24 -3.15 -16.77
CA GLN A 445 -12.96 -3.64 -15.60
C GLN A 445 -12.02 -4.29 -14.58
N ARG A 446 -11.01 -5.02 -15.05
CA ARG A 446 -9.99 -5.62 -14.19
C ARG A 446 -9.12 -4.55 -13.54
N ALA A 447 -8.78 -3.47 -14.25
CA ALA A 447 -8.07 -2.33 -13.67
C ALA A 447 -8.91 -1.65 -12.59
N ARG A 448 -10.20 -1.39 -12.84
CA ARG A 448 -11.14 -0.83 -11.83
C ARG A 448 -11.26 -1.71 -10.59
N GLN A 449 -11.35 -3.03 -10.76
CA GLN A 449 -11.37 -3.97 -9.63
C GLN A 449 -10.09 -3.93 -8.80
N ALA A 450 -8.93 -3.86 -9.47
CA ALA A 450 -7.64 -3.76 -8.78
C ALA A 450 -7.53 -2.45 -7.99
N GLU A 451 -7.99 -1.34 -8.57
CA GLU A 451 -8.06 -0.03 -7.92
C GLU A 451 -8.97 -0.07 -6.67
N THR A 452 -10.20 -0.57 -6.80
CA THR A 452 -11.11 -0.74 -5.65
C THR A 452 -10.49 -1.61 -4.56
N ALA A 453 -9.87 -2.74 -4.93
CA ALA A 453 -9.24 -3.63 -3.97
C ALA A 453 -8.07 -2.96 -3.22
N ALA A 454 -7.27 -2.15 -3.92
CA ALA A 454 -6.19 -1.37 -3.31
C ALA A 454 -6.75 -0.34 -2.30
N SER A 455 -7.76 0.43 -2.69
CA SER A 455 -8.42 1.39 -1.79
C SER A 455 -9.05 0.72 -0.57
N THR A 456 -9.72 -0.42 -0.74
CA THR A 456 -10.26 -1.20 0.39
C THR A 456 -9.14 -1.69 1.32
N ALA A 457 -8.01 -2.14 0.77
CA ALA A 457 -6.89 -2.60 1.56
C ALA A 457 -6.23 -1.47 2.38
N GLU A 458 -6.16 -0.26 1.81
CA GLU A 458 -5.69 0.95 2.49
C GLU A 458 -6.65 1.39 3.60
N HIS A 459 -7.95 1.46 3.30
CA HIS A 459 -8.97 1.79 4.30
C HIS A 459 -8.95 0.83 5.49
N ARG A 460 -8.80 -0.48 5.25
CA ARG A 460 -8.65 -1.47 6.32
C ARG A 460 -7.40 -1.25 7.18
N ARG A 461 -6.27 -0.86 6.58
CA ARG A 461 -5.04 -0.51 7.33
C ARG A 461 -5.23 0.76 8.15
N PHE A 462 -5.95 1.74 7.62
CA PHE A 462 -6.29 2.95 8.36
C PHE A 462 -7.19 2.64 9.55
N ARG A 463 -8.31 1.93 9.34
CA ARG A 463 -9.20 1.50 10.42
C ARG A 463 -8.46 0.69 11.48
N ALA A 464 -7.65 -0.30 11.10
CA ALA A 464 -6.88 -1.09 12.05
C ALA A 464 -5.92 -0.24 12.92
N ARG A 465 -5.27 0.79 12.35
CA ARG A 465 -4.44 1.72 13.13
C ARG A 465 -5.26 2.60 14.06
N GLN A 466 -6.43 3.07 13.62
CA GLN A 466 -7.31 3.88 14.46
C GLN A 466 -7.83 3.07 15.65
N VAL A 467 -8.29 1.84 15.41
CA VAL A 467 -8.76 0.94 16.47
C VAL A 467 -7.61 0.58 17.42
N ALA A 468 -6.41 0.25 16.90
CA ALA A 468 -5.24 0.00 17.75
C ALA A 468 -4.90 1.17 18.69
N ARG A 469 -5.03 2.41 18.21
CA ARG A 469 -4.84 3.61 19.04
C ARG A 469 -5.91 3.78 20.10
N GLN A 470 -7.16 3.45 19.78
CA GLN A 470 -8.25 3.47 20.77
C GLN A 470 -8.00 2.42 21.86
N ILE A 471 -7.57 1.22 21.49
CA ILE A 471 -7.19 0.17 22.45
C ILE A 471 -6.08 0.67 23.36
N ILE A 472 -4.97 1.19 22.81
CA ILE A 472 -3.84 1.63 23.62
C ILE A 472 -4.19 2.83 24.50
N ALA A 473 -5.00 3.76 24.00
CA ALA A 473 -5.48 4.89 24.80
C ALA A 473 -6.31 4.48 26.01
N ALA A 474 -7.00 3.33 25.95
CA ALA A 474 -7.81 2.81 27.06
C ALA A 474 -7.04 1.82 27.95
N HIS A 475 -6.18 0.99 27.35
CA HIS A 475 -5.60 -0.18 28.01
C HIS A 475 -4.11 -0.07 28.35
N GLY A 476 -3.42 0.96 27.86
CA GLY A 476 -1.97 1.07 27.95
C GLY A 476 -1.22 0.28 26.87
N PRO A 477 0.11 0.46 26.76
CA PRO A 477 0.91 -0.11 25.69
C PRO A 477 1.56 -1.46 26.04
N VAL A 478 1.40 -1.97 27.26
CA VAL A 478 1.96 -3.25 27.72
C VAL A 478 0.88 -4.32 27.62
N LEU A 479 0.90 -5.08 26.53
CA LEU A 479 -0.14 -6.06 26.22
C LEU A 479 0.44 -7.44 25.92
N VAL A 480 -0.33 -8.49 26.24
CA VAL A 480 -0.03 -9.88 25.89
C VAL A 480 -1.14 -10.43 24.99
N VAL A 481 -0.78 -11.21 23.96
CA VAL A 481 -1.74 -11.88 23.07
C VAL A 481 -1.35 -13.33 22.88
N GLU A 482 -2.32 -14.23 22.69
CA GLU A 482 -2.01 -15.61 22.32
C GLU A 482 -1.31 -15.71 20.94
N ASP A 483 -0.30 -16.59 20.84
CA ASP A 483 0.39 -16.89 19.59
C ASP A 483 -0.44 -17.85 18.72
N CYS A 484 -1.50 -17.31 18.14
CA CYS A 484 -2.36 -18.03 17.23
C CYS A 484 -1.77 -18.08 15.81
N ASP A 485 -1.80 -19.26 15.17
CA ASP A 485 -1.48 -19.37 13.74
C ASP A 485 -2.63 -18.88 12.86
N ILE A 486 -2.62 -17.56 12.63
CA ILE A 486 -3.55 -16.87 11.74
C ILE A 486 -3.56 -17.48 10.33
N ARG A 487 -2.47 -18.11 9.86
CA ARG A 487 -2.43 -18.74 8.53
C ARG A 487 -3.37 -19.94 8.47
N THR A 488 -3.35 -20.78 9.49
CA THR A 488 -4.27 -21.91 9.62
C THR A 488 -5.72 -21.43 9.66
N TRP A 489 -6.00 -20.33 10.37
CA TRP A 489 -7.33 -19.73 10.37
C TRP A 489 -7.77 -19.27 8.98
N TYR A 490 -6.89 -18.67 8.17
CA TYR A 490 -7.24 -18.29 6.80
C TYR A 490 -7.54 -19.49 5.90
N ARG A 491 -6.97 -20.67 6.17
CA ARG A 491 -7.28 -21.91 5.43
C ARG A 491 -8.68 -22.42 5.78
N LEU A 492 -9.04 -22.41 7.06
CA LEU A 492 -10.33 -22.91 7.55
C LEU A 492 -11.48 -21.91 7.34
N TRP A 493 -11.25 -20.62 7.63
CA TRP A 493 -12.29 -19.59 7.70
C TRP A 493 -11.99 -18.34 6.84
N GLY A 494 -11.20 -18.48 5.78
CA GLY A 494 -10.71 -17.36 4.96
C GLY A 494 -11.80 -16.41 4.43
N LYS A 495 -13.03 -16.90 4.19
CA LYS A 495 -14.18 -16.05 3.81
C LYS A 495 -14.51 -15.03 4.90
N ARG A 496 -14.64 -15.50 6.15
CA ARG A 496 -14.97 -14.66 7.32
C ARG A 496 -13.80 -13.75 7.69
N LEU A 497 -12.57 -14.28 7.69
CA LEU A 497 -11.37 -13.49 7.99
C LEU A 497 -11.08 -12.42 6.92
N SER A 498 -11.53 -12.61 5.69
CA SER A 498 -11.44 -11.56 4.66
C SER A 498 -12.29 -10.33 4.97
N GLN A 499 -13.26 -10.45 5.89
CA GLN A 499 -14.12 -9.37 6.37
C GLN A 499 -13.56 -8.72 7.64
N THR A 500 -13.17 -9.51 8.65
CA THR A 500 -12.72 -9.02 9.97
C THR A 500 -11.23 -8.67 10.02
N THR A 501 -10.38 -9.41 9.30
CA THR A 501 -8.93 -9.18 9.19
C THR A 501 -8.17 -9.01 10.52
N PRO A 502 -8.36 -9.86 11.53
CA PRO A 502 -7.80 -9.68 12.88
C PRO A 502 -6.27 -9.52 12.89
N GLY A 503 -5.55 -10.29 12.07
CA GLY A 503 -4.09 -10.14 11.96
C GLY A 503 -3.60 -8.76 11.51
N ARG A 504 -4.43 -7.95 10.83
CA ARG A 504 -4.08 -6.55 10.52
C ARG A 504 -4.20 -5.65 11.74
N LEU A 505 -5.19 -5.91 12.60
CA LEU A 505 -5.38 -5.20 13.86
C LEU A 505 -4.28 -5.56 14.84
N ILE A 506 -3.98 -6.85 15.04
CA ILE A 506 -2.88 -7.31 15.91
C ILE A 506 -1.55 -6.70 15.47
N ALA A 507 -1.23 -6.74 14.18
CA ALA A 507 -0.01 -6.10 13.67
C ALA A 507 -0.03 -4.56 13.80
N ALA A 508 -1.20 -3.92 13.86
CA ALA A 508 -1.31 -2.49 14.12
C ALA A 508 -1.14 -2.17 15.61
N LEU A 509 -1.68 -3.03 16.48
CA LEU A 509 -1.52 -2.96 17.93
C LEU A 509 -0.05 -3.08 18.33
N GLU A 510 0.65 -4.10 17.83
CA GLU A 510 2.10 -4.29 18.03
C GLU A 510 2.91 -3.02 17.71
N ARG A 511 2.66 -2.42 16.55
CA ARG A 511 3.35 -1.18 16.13
C ARG A 511 3.01 0.03 17.00
N GLU A 512 1.76 0.14 17.44
CA GLU A 512 1.34 1.27 18.26
C GLU A 512 1.79 1.11 19.73
N CYS A 513 1.83 -0.12 20.26
CA CYS A 513 2.43 -0.44 21.57
C CYS A 513 3.90 -0.02 21.59
N GLN A 514 4.68 -0.48 20.60
CA GLN A 514 6.08 -0.09 20.47
C GLN A 514 6.25 1.42 20.33
N ALA A 515 5.39 2.08 19.54
CA ALA A 515 5.46 3.52 19.34
C ALA A 515 5.03 4.35 20.57
N ALA A 516 4.36 3.72 21.54
CA ALA A 516 4.00 4.30 22.83
C ALA A 516 4.97 3.88 23.95
N GLY A 517 6.10 3.23 23.63
CA GLY A 517 7.11 2.83 24.62
C GLY A 517 6.83 1.49 25.31
N GLY A 518 5.76 0.78 24.95
CA GLY A 518 5.45 -0.55 25.46
C GLY A 518 5.75 -1.68 24.46
N ARG A 519 5.08 -2.82 24.63
CA ARG A 519 5.26 -4.01 23.80
C ARG A 519 3.98 -4.86 23.73
N LEU A 520 3.81 -5.56 22.61
CA LEU A 520 2.82 -6.63 22.47
C LEU A 520 3.55 -7.98 22.46
N VAL A 521 3.48 -8.74 23.55
CA VAL A 521 4.17 -10.03 23.69
C VAL A 521 3.24 -11.17 23.29
N ARG A 522 3.79 -12.25 22.76
CA ARG A 522 3.02 -13.42 22.33
C ARG A 522 3.19 -14.60 23.29
N ALA A 523 2.09 -15.11 23.82
CA ALA A 523 2.06 -16.27 24.71
C ALA A 523 1.67 -17.55 23.97
N SER A 524 2.37 -18.66 24.18
CA SER A 524 1.99 -19.96 23.60
C SER A 524 0.62 -20.41 24.09
N THR A 525 -0.27 -20.76 23.16
CA THR A 525 -1.60 -21.32 23.45
C THR A 525 -1.53 -22.68 24.16
N TRP A 526 -0.42 -23.40 24.02
CA TRP A 526 -0.23 -24.74 24.62
C TRP A 526 0.20 -24.69 26.08
N SER A 527 1.09 -23.76 26.44
CA SER A 527 1.62 -23.70 27.81
C SER A 527 0.73 -22.93 28.77
N THR A 528 -0.04 -21.96 28.28
CA THR A 528 -0.94 -21.15 29.11
C THR A 528 -2.37 -21.66 29.11
N ALA A 529 -2.85 -22.19 27.97
CA ALA A 529 -4.22 -22.67 27.78
C ALA A 529 -5.27 -21.72 28.39
N LEU A 530 -5.17 -20.41 28.11
CA LEU A 530 -5.92 -19.35 28.80
C LEU A 530 -7.43 -19.57 28.73
N SER A 531 -7.92 -20.01 27.57
CA SER A 531 -9.34 -20.30 27.39
C SER A 531 -9.88 -21.41 28.30
N GLN A 532 -9.03 -22.25 28.88
CA GLN A 532 -9.41 -23.39 29.73
C GLN A 532 -9.16 -23.14 31.22
N HIS A 533 -8.61 -22.00 31.63
CA HIS A 533 -8.41 -21.65 33.03
C HIS A 533 -9.40 -20.58 33.49
N CYS A 534 -9.64 -20.52 34.80
CA CYS A 534 -10.27 -19.41 35.50
C CYS A 534 -9.20 -18.51 36.13
N LEU A 535 -9.55 -17.27 36.47
CA LEU A 535 -8.69 -16.37 37.25
C LEU A 535 -8.31 -16.95 38.60
N CYS A 536 -9.16 -17.78 39.23
CA CYS A 536 -8.85 -18.49 40.47
C CYS A 536 -7.87 -19.67 40.30
N GLY A 537 -7.36 -19.92 39.09
CA GLY A 537 -6.46 -21.03 38.77
C GLY A 537 -7.16 -22.34 38.39
N GLU A 538 -8.45 -22.51 38.70
CA GLU A 538 -9.19 -23.74 38.38
C GLU A 538 -9.30 -23.97 36.87
N ARG A 539 -9.22 -25.25 36.44
CA ARG A 539 -9.43 -25.61 35.04
C ARG A 539 -10.91 -25.80 34.75
N VAL A 540 -11.39 -25.06 33.77
CA VAL A 540 -12.78 -25.09 33.31
C VAL A 540 -12.79 -25.54 31.85
N ASN A 541 -13.02 -26.84 31.66
CA ASN A 541 -13.09 -27.47 30.34
C ASN A 541 -14.24 -26.90 29.51
N LYS A 542 -13.92 -26.31 28.36
CA LYS A 542 -14.87 -25.66 27.46
C LYS A 542 -14.56 -25.99 26.02
N SER A 543 -15.60 -26.25 25.23
CA SER A 543 -15.48 -26.36 23.79
C SER A 543 -15.34 -24.98 23.13
N LEU A 544 -14.95 -24.97 21.86
CA LEU A 544 -14.90 -23.73 21.08
C LEU A 544 -16.29 -23.06 20.93
N ARG A 545 -17.39 -23.81 21.09
CA ARG A 545 -18.76 -23.30 20.98
C ARG A 545 -19.21 -22.58 22.25
N ASP A 546 -18.64 -22.94 23.39
CA ASP A 546 -18.97 -22.34 24.67
C ASP A 546 -18.35 -20.94 24.73
N ARG A 547 -19.21 -19.93 24.65
CA ARG A 547 -18.78 -18.51 24.64
C ARG A 547 -18.83 -17.85 26.00
N GLU A 548 -19.39 -18.55 26.98
CA GLU A 548 -19.50 -18.13 28.36
C GLU A 548 -18.52 -18.94 29.20
N HIS A 549 -17.88 -18.27 30.15
CA HIS A 549 -17.06 -18.88 31.19
C HIS A 549 -17.91 -18.95 32.46
N LYS A 550 -18.02 -20.14 33.06
CA LYS A 550 -18.65 -20.36 34.36
C LYS A 550 -17.73 -21.21 35.21
N CYS A 551 -17.16 -20.64 36.26
CA CYS A 551 -16.31 -21.38 37.18
C CYS A 551 -17.13 -21.86 38.37
N ILE A 552 -17.20 -23.18 38.59
CA ILE A 552 -17.89 -23.75 39.75
C ILE A 552 -17.12 -23.56 41.06
N ALA A 553 -15.79 -23.40 41.00
CA ALA A 553 -14.95 -23.30 42.18
C ALA A 553 -15.01 -21.91 42.85
N CYS A 554 -15.05 -20.85 42.04
CA CYS A 554 -15.07 -19.46 42.54
C CYS A 554 -16.31 -18.66 42.14
N GLY A 555 -17.26 -19.27 41.43
CA GLY A 555 -18.51 -18.62 41.01
C GLY A 555 -18.38 -17.64 39.84
N LEU A 556 -17.18 -17.37 39.32
CA LEU A 556 -16.95 -16.38 38.27
C LEU A 556 -17.76 -16.69 36.99
N VAL A 557 -18.55 -15.71 36.55
CA VAL A 557 -19.29 -15.74 35.28
C VAL A 557 -18.89 -14.56 34.40
N GLY A 558 -18.51 -14.85 33.15
CA GLY A 558 -18.16 -13.83 32.17
C GLY A 558 -18.07 -14.38 30.76
N LYS A 559 -17.77 -13.54 29.77
CA LYS A 559 -17.51 -14.01 28.40
C LYS A 559 -16.15 -14.70 28.35
N ARG A 560 -16.09 -15.88 27.72
CA ARG A 560 -14.85 -16.67 27.59
C ARG A 560 -13.69 -15.87 27.01
N ASP A 561 -13.97 -15.10 25.96
CA ASP A 561 -12.96 -14.31 25.24
C ASP A 561 -12.43 -13.14 26.14
N LEU A 562 -13.28 -12.56 27.01
CA LEU A 562 -12.84 -11.53 27.99
C LEU A 562 -12.06 -12.16 29.15
N VAL A 563 -12.47 -13.32 29.67
CA VAL A 563 -11.72 -14.04 30.71
C VAL A 563 -10.34 -14.46 30.21
N SER A 564 -10.25 -14.95 28.96
CA SER A 564 -8.97 -15.31 28.34
C SER A 564 -8.06 -14.08 28.18
N ALA A 565 -8.64 -12.94 27.78
CA ALA A 565 -7.92 -11.67 27.69
C ALA A 565 -7.45 -11.18 29.07
N ALA A 566 -8.23 -11.33 30.13
CA ALA A 566 -7.81 -10.98 31.49
C ALA A 566 -6.66 -11.87 31.97
N LEU A 567 -6.76 -13.19 31.77
CA LEU A 567 -5.71 -14.14 32.11
C LEU A 567 -4.40 -13.86 31.38
N ALA A 568 -4.45 -13.40 30.12
CA ALA A 568 -3.26 -13.01 29.36
C ALA A 568 -2.46 -11.88 30.05
N ALA A 569 -3.09 -11.00 30.83
CA ALA A 569 -2.38 -9.94 31.57
C ALA A 569 -1.45 -10.50 32.67
N PHE A 570 -1.71 -11.72 33.15
CA PHE A 570 -0.96 -12.41 34.21
C PHE A 570 -0.02 -13.49 33.65
N VAL A 571 0.39 -13.37 32.38
CA VAL A 571 1.34 -14.31 31.78
C VAL A 571 2.77 -13.79 31.98
N ASN A 572 3.58 -14.58 32.66
CA ASN A 572 5.00 -14.35 32.85
C ASN A 572 5.83 -15.07 31.77
N PHE A 573 6.99 -14.51 31.45
CA PHE A 573 7.90 -15.02 30.44
C PHE A 573 9.31 -15.10 31.03
N THR A 574 10.00 -16.22 30.81
CA THR A 574 11.46 -16.25 31.03
C THR A 574 12.20 -15.61 29.84
N ASP A 575 11.63 -15.70 28.64
CA ASP A 575 12.10 -15.01 27.43
C ASP A 575 10.89 -14.48 26.64
N ALA A 576 10.76 -13.16 26.54
CA ALA A 576 9.64 -12.51 25.85
C ALA A 576 9.64 -12.72 24.33
N ASP A 577 10.78 -13.07 23.74
CA ASP A 577 10.89 -13.38 22.30
C ASP A 577 10.57 -14.84 21.99
N ASN A 578 10.43 -15.69 23.02
CA ASN A 578 10.06 -17.10 22.88
C ASN A 578 8.69 -17.40 23.53
N PRO A 579 7.61 -17.52 22.74
CA PRO A 579 6.26 -17.76 23.25
C PRO A 579 6.11 -19.02 24.10
N THR A 580 6.98 -20.04 23.93
CA THR A 580 6.87 -21.31 24.66
C THR A 580 7.28 -21.19 26.13
N THR A 581 7.95 -20.11 26.51
CA THR A 581 8.33 -19.81 27.88
C THR A 581 7.21 -19.21 28.71
N ALA A 582 6.09 -18.83 28.06
CA ALA A 582 4.92 -18.26 28.72
C ALA A 582 4.33 -19.20 29.78
N ARG A 583 4.12 -18.69 30.98
CA ARG A 583 3.43 -19.38 32.09
C ARG A 583 2.40 -18.45 32.71
N LEU A 584 1.22 -18.97 33.03
CA LEU A 584 0.17 -18.22 33.72
C LEU A 584 0.52 -18.14 35.22
N ASP A 585 0.52 -16.93 35.76
CA ASP A 585 0.63 -16.68 37.21
C ASP A 585 -0.76 -16.74 37.84
N THR A 586 -1.11 -17.93 38.33
CA THR A 586 -2.42 -18.17 38.95
C THR A 586 -2.57 -17.45 40.29
N THR A 587 -1.46 -17.18 40.98
CA THR A 587 -1.47 -16.44 42.25
C THR A 587 -1.86 -14.99 42.01
N ALA A 588 -1.19 -14.33 41.06
CA ALA A 588 -1.49 -12.95 40.69
C ALA A 588 -2.91 -12.81 40.11
N SER A 589 -3.35 -13.74 39.26
CA SER A 589 -4.70 -13.71 38.69
C SER A 589 -5.79 -13.91 39.74
N SER A 590 -5.57 -14.81 40.71
CA SER A 590 -6.52 -15.06 41.80
C SER A 590 -6.60 -13.85 42.74
N HIS A 591 -5.44 -13.25 43.05
CA HIS A 591 -5.36 -12.05 43.86
C HIS A 591 -6.11 -10.88 43.21
N ALA A 592 -5.93 -10.65 41.90
CA ALA A 592 -6.66 -9.64 41.17
C ALA A 592 -8.18 -9.89 41.16
N GLN A 593 -8.62 -11.16 41.07
CA GLN A 593 -10.04 -11.50 41.18
C GLN A 593 -10.63 -11.09 42.53
N ILE A 594 -9.92 -11.36 43.62
CA ILE A 594 -10.37 -11.05 44.98
C ILE A 594 -10.43 -9.53 45.19
N ILE A 595 -9.37 -8.83 44.80
CA ILE A 595 -9.22 -7.40 45.08
C ILE A 595 -10.18 -6.54 44.26
N PHE A 596 -10.37 -6.85 42.98
CA PHE A 596 -11.23 -6.05 42.10
C PHE A 596 -12.68 -6.51 42.10
N ALA A 597 -12.97 -7.72 42.59
CA ALA A 597 -14.30 -8.30 42.79
C ALA A 597 -15.32 -7.88 41.71
N GLU A 598 -16.32 -7.08 42.08
CA GLU A 598 -17.41 -6.62 41.19
C GLU A 598 -16.91 -5.89 39.95
N GLY A 599 -15.89 -5.03 40.08
CA GLY A 599 -15.33 -4.28 38.96
C GLY A 599 -14.67 -5.19 37.91
N LEU A 600 -14.12 -6.33 38.34
CA LEU A 600 -13.60 -7.31 37.40
C LEU A 600 -14.72 -8.11 36.75
N GLU A 601 -15.76 -8.50 37.51
CA GLU A 601 -16.92 -9.18 36.92
C GLU A 601 -17.62 -8.34 35.84
N GLU A 602 -17.79 -7.04 36.09
CA GLU A 602 -18.36 -6.10 35.11
C GLU A 602 -17.51 -6.05 33.83
N ALA A 603 -16.19 -5.89 33.98
CA ALA A 603 -15.24 -5.89 32.87
C ALA A 603 -15.22 -7.22 32.08
N LEU A 604 -15.61 -8.33 32.70
CA LEU A 604 -15.65 -9.65 32.07
C LEU A 604 -17.00 -10.00 31.42
N ARG A 605 -18.08 -9.28 31.75
CA ARG A 605 -19.41 -9.48 31.15
C ARG A 605 -19.59 -8.62 29.89
N GLU A 606 -19.14 -7.37 29.93
CA GLU A 606 -19.27 -6.45 28.81
C GLU A 606 -18.11 -5.48 28.67
N SER A 607 -18.18 -4.61 27.67
CA SER A 607 -17.14 -3.63 27.35
C SER A 607 -17.33 -2.40 28.22
N THR A 608 -16.44 -2.17 29.18
CA THR A 608 -16.52 -1.03 30.11
C THR A 608 -15.92 0.25 29.53
N THR A 609 -15.21 0.16 28.40
CA THR A 609 -14.66 1.33 27.70
C THR A 609 -15.35 1.54 26.35
N PRO A 610 -15.67 2.81 25.99
CA PRO A 610 -16.29 3.12 24.73
C PRO A 610 -15.28 3.04 23.58
N CYS A 611 -15.24 1.91 22.88
CA CYS A 611 -14.58 1.83 21.58
C CYS A 611 -15.52 2.39 20.51
N GLN A 612 -15.27 3.61 20.02
CA GLN A 612 -16.08 4.21 18.95
C GLN A 612 -16.03 3.35 17.68
N THR A 613 -17.04 2.50 17.49
CA THR A 613 -17.36 1.83 16.23
C THR A 613 -18.10 2.74 15.25
N ALA A 614 -18.24 4.03 15.57
CA ALA A 614 -18.96 4.98 14.73
C ALA A 614 -18.31 4.99 13.33
N PRO A 615 -19.08 4.65 12.28
CA PRO A 615 -18.60 4.75 10.92
C PRO A 615 -18.43 6.23 10.62
N ARG A 616 -17.22 6.77 10.78
CA ARG A 616 -16.85 7.99 10.06
C ARG A 616 -17.00 7.63 8.59
N GLY A 617 -18.10 8.12 8.00
CA GLY A 617 -18.56 7.76 6.66
C GLY A 617 -17.39 7.74 5.70
N ALA A 618 -17.33 6.72 4.85
CA ALA A 618 -16.18 6.41 3.99
C ALA A 618 -15.50 7.68 3.50
N GLY A 619 -14.48 8.13 4.24
CA GLY A 619 -13.62 9.20 3.83
C GLY A 619 -12.99 8.67 2.57
N ARG A 620 -13.54 9.08 1.42
CA ARG A 620 -12.93 8.78 0.14
C ARG A 620 -11.51 9.32 0.34
N VAL A 621 -10.52 8.43 0.31
CA VAL A 621 -9.16 8.87 0.04
C VAL A 621 -9.29 9.55 -1.32
N ALA A 622 -9.40 10.88 -1.29
CA ALA A 622 -9.73 11.67 -2.44
C ALA A 622 -8.50 11.64 -3.34
N VAL A 623 -8.45 10.64 -4.21
CA VAL A 623 -7.63 10.74 -5.41
C VAL A 623 -8.12 11.99 -6.12
N PRO A 624 -7.23 12.91 -6.54
CA PRO A 624 -7.63 14.11 -7.24
C PRO A 624 -8.58 13.73 -8.37
N ARG A 625 -9.83 14.22 -8.28
CA ARG A 625 -10.76 14.19 -9.40
C ARG A 625 -10.17 15.13 -10.44
N GLN A 626 -9.42 14.58 -11.38
CA GLN A 626 -9.32 15.23 -12.68
C GLN A 626 -10.72 15.15 -13.28
N ARG A 627 -11.52 16.21 -13.06
CA ARG A 627 -12.73 16.44 -13.83
C ARG A 627 -12.27 16.55 -15.28
N ARG A 628 -12.47 15.50 -16.08
CA ARG A 628 -12.72 15.73 -17.50
C ARG A 628 -14.12 16.33 -17.57
N GLY A 629 -14.26 17.41 -18.33
CA GLY A 629 -15.57 17.90 -18.73
C GLY A 629 -16.33 16.73 -19.36
N THR A 630 -17.31 16.23 -18.62
CA THR A 630 -18.39 15.44 -19.15
C THR A 630 -19.63 16.27 -18.94
N SER A 631 -20.36 16.42 -20.04
CA SER A 631 -21.51 17.24 -20.33
C SER A 631 -22.50 17.41 -19.18
N ALA A 632 -23.12 18.60 -19.16
CA ALA A 632 -24.16 19.01 -18.24
C ALA A 632 -25.17 17.88 -17.95
N PRO A 633 -25.61 17.72 -16.69
CA PRO A 633 -26.67 16.77 -16.37
C PRO A 633 -27.95 17.17 -17.11
N ARG A 634 -28.49 16.25 -17.91
CA ARG A 634 -29.86 16.35 -18.41
C ARG A 634 -30.79 16.28 -17.20
N THR A 635 -31.35 17.42 -16.82
CA THR A 635 -32.49 17.50 -15.93
C THR A 635 -33.66 16.87 -16.68
N ALA A 636 -34.15 15.74 -16.18
CA ALA A 636 -35.42 15.19 -16.58
C ALA A 636 -36.52 16.07 -15.96
N GLY A 637 -36.98 17.07 -16.73
CA GLY A 637 -38.20 17.82 -16.48
C GLY A 637 -39.27 17.38 -17.49
N GLN A 638 -40.50 17.31 -17.02
CA GLN A 638 -41.68 16.75 -17.69
C GLN A 638 -41.98 17.38 -19.06
N ARG A 639 -42.66 16.59 -19.90
CA ARG A 639 -43.19 16.98 -21.21
C ARG A 639 -44.33 18.00 -21.08
N SER A 640 -44.38 18.93 -22.03
CA SER A 640 -45.59 19.32 -22.77
C SER A 640 -45.23 19.39 -24.28
N ARG A 641 -46.12 18.90 -25.15
CA ARG A 641 -46.05 18.99 -26.64
C ARG A 641 -46.03 20.47 -27.08
N ALA A 642 -45.62 20.88 -28.29
CA ALA A 642 -45.78 20.31 -29.63
C ALA A 642 -44.66 20.72 -30.62
N THR A 643 -44.46 19.94 -31.70
CA THR A 643 -43.79 20.27 -32.98
C THR A 643 -44.57 21.37 -33.75
N PRO A 644 -44.05 22.08 -34.78
CA PRO A 644 -43.16 21.59 -35.87
C PRO A 644 -42.12 22.58 -36.46
N ASP A 645 -41.36 22.05 -37.43
CA ASP A 645 -40.78 22.68 -38.62
C ASP A 645 -39.56 23.63 -38.63
N GLU A 646 -38.76 23.39 -39.69
CA GLU A 646 -37.98 24.35 -40.51
C GLU A 646 -36.84 25.13 -39.79
N THR A 647 -35.61 25.29 -40.27
CA THR A 647 -34.97 25.16 -41.59
C THR A 647 -33.45 25.03 -41.36
N ARG A 648 -32.71 24.42 -42.28
CA ARG A 648 -31.26 24.62 -42.42
C ARG A 648 -30.98 25.98 -43.05
N GLN A 649 -29.85 26.59 -42.65
CA GLN A 649 -28.92 27.51 -43.36
C GLN A 649 -28.49 28.64 -42.39
N CYS A 650 -27.34 29.30 -42.46
CA CYS A 650 -26.12 29.18 -43.25
C CYS A 650 -24.99 29.78 -42.39
N VAL A 651 -23.76 29.48 -42.77
CA VAL A 651 -22.52 30.06 -42.25
C VAL A 651 -22.37 31.49 -42.76
N THR A 652 -22.13 32.45 -41.86
CA THR A 652 -21.32 33.66 -42.12
C THR A 652 -20.66 34.13 -40.82
N THR A 653 -19.34 34.01 -40.76
CA THR A 653 -18.43 34.84 -39.95
C THR A 653 -18.10 36.13 -40.72
N PRO A 654 -17.31 37.07 -40.19
CA PRO A 654 -17.42 37.78 -38.91
C PRO A 654 -17.24 39.31 -39.12
N GLU A 655 -17.65 40.15 -38.17
CA GLU A 655 -17.04 41.48 -38.01
C GLU A 655 -17.17 41.96 -36.56
N SER A 656 -16.03 42.31 -35.98
CA SER A 656 -15.82 42.98 -34.69
C SER A 656 -15.89 44.51 -34.90
N PRO A 657 -15.50 45.35 -33.94
CA PRO A 657 -15.83 45.47 -32.51
C PRO A 657 -16.41 46.89 -32.22
N ASP A 658 -16.95 47.15 -31.03
CA ASP A 658 -16.50 48.29 -30.17
C ASP A 658 -17.42 48.53 -28.96
N THR A 659 -16.83 48.31 -27.78
CA THR A 659 -16.55 49.29 -26.73
C THR A 659 -17.65 50.28 -26.25
N ALA A 660 -18.32 49.87 -25.14
CA ALA A 660 -18.62 50.65 -23.90
C ALA A 660 -19.55 51.89 -23.96
N PRO A 661 -19.93 52.56 -22.84
CA PRO A 661 -19.90 52.20 -21.40
C PRO A 661 -21.21 52.50 -20.59
N ALA A 662 -21.24 51.93 -19.37
CA ALA A 662 -21.63 52.48 -18.06
C ALA A 662 -22.90 53.33 -17.77
N ALA A 663 -23.42 53.06 -16.55
CA ALA A 663 -24.03 54.01 -15.59
C ALA A 663 -25.47 54.49 -15.92
N THR A 664 -26.42 54.71 -14.99
CA THR A 664 -26.47 54.76 -13.53
C THR A 664 -27.95 54.87 -13.10
N ARG A 665 -28.27 54.36 -11.90
CA ARG A 665 -29.20 54.90 -10.87
C ARG A 665 -30.58 55.47 -11.29
N ASN A 666 -31.65 54.90 -10.72
CA ASN A 666 -32.38 55.47 -9.57
C ASN A 666 -33.65 54.63 -9.25
N SER A 667 -33.73 54.15 -8.01
CA SER A 667 -34.80 54.29 -6.98
C SER A 667 -36.27 54.58 -7.38
N PRO A 668 -37.27 54.44 -6.47
CA PRO A 668 -37.32 53.69 -5.20
C PRO A 668 -38.68 52.93 -4.97
N SER A 669 -38.82 52.44 -3.73
CA SER A 669 -40.05 52.43 -2.91
C SER A 669 -41.10 51.32 -3.13
N GLY A 670 -41.45 50.66 -2.03
CA GLY A 670 -42.57 49.71 -1.96
C GLY A 670 -42.45 48.75 -0.79
N GLU A 671 -42.88 49.21 0.38
CA GLU A 671 -42.76 48.62 1.71
C GLU A 671 -43.90 47.60 2.01
N LEU A 672 -43.71 46.79 3.07
CA LEU A 672 -44.74 46.09 3.90
C LEU A 672 -45.46 44.88 3.23
N ARG A 673 -45.83 43.76 3.87
CA ARG A 673 -45.89 43.30 5.28
C ARG A 673 -46.18 41.78 5.31
N ILE A 674 -45.42 41.06 6.14
CA ILE A 674 -45.78 40.09 7.22
C ILE A 674 -46.75 38.90 6.95
N LYS A 675 -46.33 37.76 7.55
CA LYS A 675 -47.05 36.57 8.12
C LYS A 675 -46.89 35.33 7.22
N SER A 676 -46.29 34.21 7.64
CA SER A 676 -46.08 33.59 8.96
C SER A 676 -44.85 32.68 8.92
#